data_AF-A0A7E6EKL5-F1
#
_entry.id   AF-A0A7E6EKL5-F1
#
_cell.length_a   1.000
_cell.length_b   1.000
_cell.length_c   1.000
_cell.angle_alpha   90.00
_cell.angle_beta   90.00
_cell.angle_gamma   90.00
#
_symmetry.space_group_name_H-M   'P 1'
#
loop_
_entity.id
_entity.type
_entity.pdbx_description
1 polymer ?
#
loop_
_entity_poly.entity_id
_entity_poly.type
_entity_poly.pdbx_seq_one_letter_code
_entity_poly.pdbx_strand_id
1 'polypeptide(L)'
;MDVDKIISKIQNGDFKDVKRFIKKNPDQVNNRNSKGVTVLMVACEQGNKELITLLTESGADLNISDEDKKWTALHYAVEKHKTDVVAFLVSSGANVNKQDSGGNTPLHLAVKKNYEDVVKVLLNSKENNNLQVNQQNELGWTALHFACRYGSKDVVELLLKHKDTDVKAETKQGSTPLQLASAHRHKEVVDFLQQQNGINANKVDEEGDTPLHLAVQNHRTDSVAFLVSSGANVNKQDSWGDTPLHLAVWNNYEDVVKVLLNSKENNNLQVNQKNNFSATALHVACQYGSKDVVELLLQHKDTDVKAVMEDGSTALHLACRYGSKDVVELLLQHKDTDVKAVMEDGSTALHLACRYGSKDVVELLLQHKDTDVKAVMEDGSTALHLACRYRSKDVVELLLQHKDTDVNAVTNHGYTPLHLASSHGRTEVVDFLLKQKGTDVKAVMEDGSTALHLACRYGSKDVVELLLQHKDTDVKAVMEDGWTALHLACRYGSKDVVELLLQHKDTDVKAVMEDGSTALHLACRYRSKDVVELLLQHKDTDVKAVREHGWTALHLACRYGSKDVVELLLQQNGTDVNAVTNHGYTPLHLASSHGRTEVVDFLLKQKGMDVNKVNLKGDTPLHLAVRNHKTDVVAFLVSSGANVNKQDSFGNTPLHWAVGNNYEDVVKVLLNSKENNNLQVNQKNKLGSTALHDACRYGRKDVVELLLKHKDTDVNAVENKGWTALHLACRNGSKDVVELLLQQNGTDVKAVMENGWTALHVACRYGSKDVVELLLQDKDTDVKAVKEDGQTALHLACRNGSKDVVELLLQQNGTDVNAVTKQGNTPLHLASTRERTEVVELLLKQKGIDINKVNLEGDTPLHLAVRNQHYDVVASMLAQDSVKLDIENDDKRTPLLEAVYAAHIGIVHEIITCGAKMNAVDKDGNNCLHIAAEKEEFHSEVKRIPILDECCRELQLDKDRRLSEIVVLSYLASHGASLYHRNDEKVTPLDCIENQHLKEKLKTFLQSLCWWCQEKKATVTLHPCRHTICCQNCCSQMTFKQCPICRQHIRSISGFVCPKSEEKAVQTVAESVECPKCKEKVESFESVMVEEKHLHRVSQKLAGKWQPLGRELGIRQYELDNIKENNPLNVEEQGFQMLLRWWRGNDPEKRTLQILKAALERTECQDALECLSSEFN
;
A
#
# COMPACT_ATOMS: atom_id res chain seq x y z
N MET A 1 13.73 23.48 -72.14
CA MET A 1 15.03 22.86 -71.80
C MET A 1 14.95 22.47 -70.35
N ASP A 2 15.63 21.40 -69.92
CA ASP A 2 15.59 20.97 -68.52
C ASP A 2 16.11 22.07 -67.58
N VAL A 3 15.46 22.25 -66.42
CA VAL A 3 15.75 23.36 -65.49
C VAL A 3 17.15 23.20 -64.90
N ASP A 4 17.56 21.97 -64.55
CA ASP A 4 18.91 21.69 -64.08
C ASP A 4 19.98 21.97 -65.15
N LYS A 5 19.65 21.82 -66.44
CA LYS A 5 20.56 22.21 -67.55
C LYS A 5 20.62 23.72 -67.76
N ILE A 6 19.57 24.47 -67.41
CA ILE A 6 19.59 25.94 -67.39
C ILE A 6 20.43 26.44 -66.21
N ILE A 7 20.19 25.90 -65.01
CA ILE A 7 20.95 26.21 -63.78
C ILE A 7 22.43 25.92 -63.97
N SER A 8 22.80 24.75 -64.52
CA SER A 8 24.18 24.39 -64.80
C SER A 8 24.85 25.35 -65.80
N LYS A 9 24.14 25.83 -66.83
CA LYS A 9 24.68 26.87 -67.74
C LYS A 9 24.94 28.20 -67.01
N ILE A 10 24.06 28.63 -66.10
CA ILE A 10 24.27 29.85 -65.30
C ILE A 10 25.48 29.71 -64.37
N GLN A 11 25.61 28.57 -63.67
CA GLN A 11 26.76 28.28 -62.79
C GLN A 11 28.09 28.24 -63.56
N ASN A 12 28.08 27.77 -64.81
CA ASN A 12 29.24 27.76 -65.70
C ASN A 12 29.45 29.08 -66.48
N GLY A 13 28.67 30.14 -66.21
CA GLY A 13 28.81 31.45 -66.83
C GLY A 13 28.27 31.59 -68.26
N ASP A 14 27.59 30.59 -68.82
CA ASP A 14 26.95 30.67 -70.14
C ASP A 14 25.57 31.34 -70.06
N PHE A 15 25.60 32.67 -69.95
CA PHE A 15 24.39 33.48 -69.88
C PHE A 15 23.75 33.74 -71.26
N LYS A 16 24.43 33.45 -72.38
CA LYS A 16 23.93 33.82 -73.73
C LYS A 16 22.76 32.94 -74.16
N ASP A 17 22.92 31.62 -74.05
CA ASP A 17 21.85 30.67 -74.35
C ASP A 17 20.69 30.82 -73.37
N VAL A 18 20.99 31.07 -72.10
CA VAL A 18 19.99 31.29 -71.03
C VAL A 18 19.12 32.52 -71.32
N LYS A 19 19.73 33.68 -71.61
CA LYS A 19 19.00 34.90 -72.02
C LYS A 19 18.13 34.68 -73.26
N ARG A 20 18.59 33.85 -74.21
CA ARG A 20 17.82 33.49 -75.43
C ARG A 20 16.69 32.50 -75.15
N PHE A 21 16.85 31.63 -74.16
CA PHE A 21 15.81 30.70 -73.73
C PHE A 21 14.67 31.42 -72.99
N ILE A 22 14.99 32.29 -72.04
CA ILE A 22 14.01 33.07 -71.27
C ILE A 22 13.13 33.92 -72.21
N LYS A 23 13.75 34.70 -73.11
CA LYS A 23 13.02 35.51 -74.12
C LYS A 23 12.15 34.73 -75.10
N LYS A 24 12.20 33.39 -75.10
CA LYS A 24 11.33 32.51 -75.89
C LYS A 24 10.30 31.74 -75.06
N ASN A 25 10.44 31.70 -73.73
CA ASN A 25 9.63 30.89 -72.82
C ASN A 25 9.39 31.66 -71.51
N PRO A 26 8.79 32.88 -71.53
CA PRO A 26 8.62 33.70 -70.33
C PRO A 26 7.79 32.96 -69.27
N ASP A 27 6.78 32.20 -69.68
CA ASP A 27 5.91 31.39 -68.81
C ASP A 27 6.68 30.34 -67.97
N GLN A 28 7.92 30.01 -68.35
CA GLN A 28 8.79 29.04 -67.67
C GLN A 28 9.82 29.70 -66.74
N VAL A 29 9.79 31.03 -66.56
CA VAL A 29 10.79 31.79 -65.78
C VAL A 29 10.83 31.38 -64.30
N ASN A 30 9.69 30.96 -63.76
CA ASN A 30 9.50 30.55 -62.37
C ASN A 30 9.64 29.03 -62.16
N ASN A 31 10.03 28.27 -63.18
CA ASN A 31 10.23 26.83 -63.07
C ASN A 31 11.33 26.52 -62.05
N ARG A 32 11.04 25.56 -61.17
CA ARG A 32 11.95 25.04 -60.15
C ARG A 32 12.61 23.74 -60.62
N ASN A 33 13.79 23.44 -60.10
CA ASN A 33 14.36 22.10 -60.18
C ASN A 33 13.90 21.21 -59.01
N SER A 34 14.49 20.01 -58.91
CA SER A 34 14.25 19.00 -57.86
C SER A 34 14.61 19.42 -56.42
N LYS A 35 15.08 20.65 -56.21
CA LYS A 35 15.40 21.25 -54.89
C LYS A 35 14.63 22.55 -54.63
N GLY A 36 13.62 22.84 -55.44
CA GLY A 36 12.88 24.10 -55.39
C GLY A 36 13.62 25.32 -55.97
N VAL A 37 14.86 25.17 -56.44
CA VAL A 37 15.72 26.28 -56.86
C VAL A 37 15.29 26.82 -58.22
N THR A 38 15.20 28.15 -58.35
CA THR A 38 14.83 28.84 -59.60
C THR A 38 16.03 29.41 -60.36
N VAL A 39 15.81 29.67 -61.65
CA VAL A 39 16.73 30.38 -62.55
C VAL A 39 17.19 31.72 -61.96
N LEU A 40 16.30 32.42 -61.23
CA LEU A 40 16.57 33.69 -60.57
C LEU A 40 17.52 33.55 -59.38
N MET A 41 17.33 32.57 -58.49
CA MET A 41 18.22 32.37 -57.32
C MET A 41 19.67 32.22 -57.75
N VAL A 42 19.90 31.40 -58.78
CA VAL A 42 21.25 31.12 -59.31
C VAL A 42 21.83 32.33 -60.04
N ALA A 43 21.00 33.10 -60.76
CA ALA A 43 21.42 34.36 -61.36
C ALA A 43 21.85 35.40 -60.30
N CYS A 44 21.11 35.47 -59.17
CA CYS A 44 21.44 36.29 -58.01
C CYS A 44 22.69 35.82 -57.26
N GLU A 45 22.89 34.50 -57.13
CA GLU A 45 24.12 33.90 -56.58
C GLU A 45 25.37 34.33 -57.38
N GLN A 46 25.29 34.26 -58.71
CA GLN A 46 26.35 34.70 -59.62
C GLN A 46 26.47 36.23 -59.74
N GLY A 47 25.45 36.98 -59.29
CA GLY A 47 25.42 38.45 -59.34
C GLY A 47 25.21 39.05 -60.73
N ASN A 48 24.67 38.30 -61.70
CA ASN A 48 24.56 38.77 -63.10
C ASN A 48 23.38 39.74 -63.28
N LYS A 49 23.61 41.04 -63.01
CA LYS A 49 22.59 42.10 -63.04
C LYS A 49 21.75 42.11 -64.33
N GLU A 50 22.36 42.00 -65.51
CA GLU A 50 21.62 41.94 -66.78
C GLU A 50 20.67 40.72 -66.90
N LEU A 51 21.08 39.57 -66.37
CA LEU A 51 20.22 38.36 -66.37
C LEU A 51 19.11 38.50 -65.33
N ILE A 52 19.42 39.04 -64.16
CA ILE A 52 18.47 39.27 -63.06
C ILE A 52 17.39 40.26 -63.51
N THR A 53 17.77 41.41 -64.09
CA THR A 53 16.83 42.39 -64.62
C THR A 53 15.95 41.76 -65.71
N LEU A 54 16.52 41.01 -66.67
CA LEU A 54 15.73 40.30 -67.68
C LEU A 54 14.73 39.29 -67.07
N LEU A 55 15.12 38.58 -66.01
CA LEU A 55 14.24 37.63 -65.31
C LEU A 55 13.09 38.36 -64.61
N THR A 56 13.37 39.45 -63.88
CA THR A 56 12.35 40.29 -63.25
C THR A 56 11.39 40.90 -64.28
N GLU A 57 11.91 41.47 -65.37
CA GLU A 57 11.12 41.98 -66.51
C GLU A 57 10.26 40.89 -67.18
N SER A 58 10.70 39.63 -67.12
CA SER A 58 9.95 38.47 -67.66
C SER A 58 8.95 37.87 -66.67
N GLY A 59 8.74 38.48 -65.48
CA GLY A 59 7.77 38.01 -64.48
C GLY A 59 8.31 37.00 -63.47
N ALA A 60 9.62 37.00 -63.18
CA ALA A 60 10.18 36.16 -62.12
C ALA A 60 9.70 36.59 -60.72
N ASP A 61 9.15 35.65 -59.94
CA ASP A 61 8.77 35.88 -58.55
C ASP A 61 10.01 35.83 -57.64
N LEU A 62 10.35 37.00 -57.09
CA LEU A 62 11.49 37.23 -56.21
C LEU A 62 11.36 36.51 -54.85
N ASN A 63 10.15 36.07 -54.51
CA ASN A 63 9.76 35.56 -53.20
C ASN A 63 9.59 34.03 -53.16
N ILE A 64 9.77 33.35 -54.30
CA ILE A 64 9.98 31.91 -54.33
C ILE A 64 11.20 31.57 -53.46
N SER A 65 11.02 30.56 -52.61
CA SER A 65 12.04 29.98 -51.75
C SER A 65 12.41 28.57 -52.21
N ASP A 66 13.67 28.19 -52.06
CA ASP A 66 14.12 26.79 -52.26
C ASP A 66 13.51 25.85 -51.21
N GLU A 67 13.69 24.53 -51.40
CA GLU A 67 13.17 23.51 -50.49
C GLU A 67 14.21 23.06 -49.46
N ASP A 68 15.52 23.16 -49.78
CA ASP A 68 16.63 22.80 -48.88
C ASP A 68 16.76 23.76 -47.67
N LYS A 69 16.56 25.08 -47.85
CA LYS A 69 16.83 26.13 -46.85
C LYS A 69 15.73 27.17 -46.69
N LYS A 70 14.67 27.12 -47.50
CA LYS A 70 13.69 28.20 -47.68
C LYS A 70 14.32 29.53 -48.14
N TRP A 71 15.50 29.51 -48.76
CA TRP A 71 16.18 30.72 -49.22
C TRP A 71 15.54 31.28 -50.49
N THR A 72 15.26 32.59 -50.49
CA THR A 72 14.81 33.33 -51.69
C THR A 72 15.99 33.90 -52.48
N ALA A 73 15.73 34.43 -53.68
CA ALA A 73 16.73 35.13 -54.48
C ALA A 73 17.47 36.25 -53.70
N LEU A 74 16.79 36.91 -52.76
CA LEU A 74 17.37 37.91 -51.87
C LEU A 74 18.32 37.29 -50.83
N HIS A 75 18.02 36.11 -50.28
CA HIS A 75 18.93 35.39 -49.37
C HIS A 75 20.23 35.00 -50.11
N TYR A 76 20.11 34.48 -51.33
CA TYR A 76 21.27 34.16 -52.18
C TYR A 76 22.12 35.39 -52.52
N ALA A 77 21.49 36.54 -52.79
CA ALA A 77 22.21 37.80 -53.04
C ALA A 77 22.95 38.32 -51.78
N VAL A 78 22.34 38.20 -50.60
CA VAL A 78 22.96 38.58 -49.31
C VAL A 78 24.13 37.65 -48.97
N GLU A 79 23.94 36.32 -49.02
CA GLU A 79 24.98 35.32 -48.69
C GLU A 79 26.24 35.46 -49.56
N LYS A 80 26.10 35.96 -50.79
CA LYS A 80 27.20 36.17 -51.75
C LYS A 80 27.67 37.62 -51.84
N HIS A 81 27.28 38.46 -50.88
CA HIS A 81 27.67 39.88 -50.74
C HIS A 81 27.43 40.69 -52.03
N LYS A 82 26.29 40.48 -52.71
CA LYS A 82 25.95 41.14 -53.98
C LYS A 82 25.13 42.40 -53.74
N THR A 83 25.72 43.41 -53.09
CA THR A 83 25.01 44.62 -52.62
C THR A 83 24.19 45.33 -53.71
N ASP A 84 24.74 45.45 -54.93
CA ASP A 84 24.03 45.95 -56.12
C ASP A 84 22.78 45.16 -56.51
N VAL A 85 22.80 43.85 -56.27
CA VAL A 85 21.68 42.93 -56.55
C VAL A 85 20.69 42.93 -55.39
N VAL A 86 21.15 43.00 -54.14
CA VAL A 86 20.27 43.22 -52.97
C VAL A 86 19.48 44.51 -53.18
N ALA A 87 20.14 45.62 -53.54
CA ALA A 87 19.47 46.89 -53.82
C ALA A 87 18.43 46.76 -54.93
N PHE A 88 18.78 46.15 -56.07
CA PHE A 88 17.86 45.94 -57.20
C PHE A 88 16.67 45.05 -56.85
N LEU A 89 16.87 43.96 -56.09
CA LEU A 89 15.80 43.05 -55.66
C LEU A 89 14.85 43.75 -54.69
N VAL A 90 15.37 44.51 -53.72
CA VAL A 90 14.56 45.28 -52.78
C VAL A 90 13.74 46.35 -53.52
N SER A 91 14.35 47.09 -54.46
CA SER A 91 13.63 48.04 -55.33
C SER A 91 12.83 47.38 -56.47
N SER A 92 12.63 46.06 -56.40
CA SER A 92 11.74 45.28 -57.28
C SER A 92 10.65 44.56 -56.47
N GLY A 93 10.52 44.84 -55.17
CA GLY A 93 9.49 44.25 -54.30
C GLY A 93 9.85 42.89 -53.68
N ALA A 94 11.14 42.54 -53.56
CA ALA A 94 11.55 41.35 -52.82
C ALA A 94 11.29 41.50 -51.31
N ASN A 95 10.66 40.49 -50.70
CA ASN A 95 10.28 40.49 -49.29
C ASN A 95 11.50 40.31 -48.36
N VAL A 96 11.96 41.42 -47.79
CA VAL A 96 13.07 41.50 -46.81
C VAL A 96 12.81 40.79 -45.48
N ASN A 97 11.55 40.49 -45.15
CA ASN A 97 11.13 39.85 -43.90
C ASN A 97 10.94 38.33 -44.06
N LYS A 98 11.04 37.80 -45.29
CA LYS A 98 10.91 36.36 -45.52
C LYS A 98 12.01 35.62 -44.73
N GLN A 99 11.61 34.62 -43.97
CA GLN A 99 12.50 33.85 -43.09
C GLN A 99 12.99 32.57 -43.78
N ASP A 100 14.25 32.20 -43.52
CA ASP A 100 14.82 30.91 -43.90
C ASP A 100 14.37 29.74 -43.00
N SER A 101 14.93 28.55 -43.23
CA SER A 101 14.61 27.33 -42.49
C SER A 101 14.96 27.35 -41.00
N GLY A 102 15.68 28.36 -40.51
CA GLY A 102 15.94 28.59 -39.08
C GLY A 102 15.34 29.92 -38.56
N GLY A 103 14.40 30.51 -39.29
CA GLY A 103 13.75 31.77 -38.94
C GLY A 103 14.56 33.03 -39.27
N ASN A 104 15.71 32.94 -39.94
CA ASN A 104 16.57 34.09 -40.17
C ASN A 104 16.09 34.87 -41.40
N THR A 105 15.92 36.19 -41.29
CA THR A 105 15.65 37.06 -42.45
C THR A 105 16.95 37.44 -43.17
N PRO A 106 16.89 37.98 -44.41
CA PRO A 106 18.03 38.60 -45.08
C PRO A 106 18.83 39.61 -44.22
N LEU A 107 18.16 40.35 -43.32
CA LEU A 107 18.84 41.24 -42.37
C LEU A 107 19.67 40.46 -41.34
N HIS A 108 19.15 39.35 -40.79
CA HIS A 108 19.89 38.49 -39.87
C HIS A 108 21.13 37.89 -40.54
N LEU A 109 21.01 37.46 -41.80
CA LEU A 109 22.16 36.94 -42.57
C LEU A 109 23.20 38.04 -42.84
N ALA A 110 22.79 39.24 -43.26
CA ALA A 110 23.69 40.37 -43.50
C ALA A 110 24.46 40.77 -42.23
N VAL A 111 23.78 40.84 -41.07
CA VAL A 111 24.40 41.15 -39.78
C VAL A 111 25.33 40.02 -39.31
N LYS A 112 24.89 38.75 -39.39
CA LYS A 112 25.70 37.56 -39.06
C LYS A 112 26.98 37.43 -39.89
N LYS A 113 27.02 38.05 -41.07
CA LYS A 113 28.18 38.12 -41.97
C LYS A 113 28.97 39.42 -41.88
N ASN A 114 28.52 40.38 -41.07
CA ASN A 114 29.08 41.73 -40.96
C ASN A 114 29.09 42.53 -42.28
N TYR A 115 28.09 42.33 -43.15
CA TYR A 115 27.95 43.06 -44.41
C TYR A 115 27.25 44.42 -44.18
N GLU A 116 28.01 45.36 -43.61
CA GLU A 116 27.53 46.69 -43.18
C GLU A 116 26.86 47.50 -44.30
N ASP A 117 27.35 47.39 -45.54
CA ASP A 117 26.76 47.99 -46.74
C ASP A 117 25.42 47.34 -47.14
N VAL A 118 25.30 46.02 -47.04
CA VAL A 118 24.04 45.28 -47.24
C VAL A 118 23.03 45.64 -46.15
N VAL A 119 23.48 45.77 -44.89
CA VAL A 119 22.65 46.25 -43.78
C VAL A 119 22.14 47.67 -44.05
N LYS A 120 23.00 48.59 -44.53
CA LYS A 120 22.59 49.94 -44.94
C LYS A 120 21.53 49.91 -46.04
N VAL A 121 21.67 49.06 -47.06
CA VAL A 121 20.68 48.91 -48.15
C VAL A 121 19.35 48.38 -47.63
N LEU A 122 19.36 47.37 -46.75
CA LEU A 122 18.14 46.80 -46.17
C LEU A 122 17.41 47.79 -45.25
N LEU A 123 18.14 48.54 -44.41
CA LEU A 123 17.56 49.51 -43.47
C LEU A 123 17.04 50.80 -44.14
N ASN A 124 17.69 51.28 -45.21
CA ASN A 124 17.45 52.65 -45.74
C ASN A 124 16.73 52.70 -47.10
N SER A 125 16.26 51.57 -47.65
CA SER A 125 15.48 51.59 -48.89
C SER A 125 14.12 52.27 -48.69
N LYS A 126 13.83 53.31 -49.49
CA LYS A 126 12.57 54.10 -49.42
C LYS A 126 11.30 53.30 -49.73
N GLU A 127 11.45 52.14 -50.37
CA GLU A 127 10.36 51.24 -50.70
C GLU A 127 10.12 50.19 -49.60
N ASN A 128 11.03 50.11 -48.62
CA ASN A 128 11.04 49.10 -47.57
C ASN A 128 10.34 49.55 -46.26
N ASN A 129 9.21 50.25 -46.37
CA ASN A 129 8.50 50.84 -45.22
C ASN A 129 7.88 49.80 -44.24
N ASN A 130 8.02 48.50 -44.53
CA ASN A 130 7.46 47.40 -43.76
C ASN A 130 8.55 46.49 -43.12
N LEU A 131 9.81 46.92 -43.05
CA LEU A 131 10.90 46.12 -42.46
C LEU A 131 10.65 45.78 -40.98
N GLN A 132 10.62 44.50 -40.65
CA GLN A 132 10.48 44.01 -39.28
C GLN A 132 11.86 43.87 -38.63
N VAL A 133 12.45 44.99 -38.22
CA VAL A 133 13.84 45.03 -37.66
C VAL A 133 14.02 44.16 -36.41
N ASN A 134 12.95 44.02 -35.60
CA ASN A 134 12.89 43.15 -34.41
C ASN A 134 12.34 41.75 -34.68
N GLN A 135 12.17 41.33 -35.94
CA GLN A 135 11.70 39.97 -36.25
C GLN A 135 12.65 38.98 -35.57
N GLN A 136 12.09 38.02 -34.83
CA GLN A 136 12.88 36.98 -34.17
C GLN A 136 13.01 35.74 -35.05
N ASN A 137 14.20 35.12 -35.03
CA ASN A 137 14.41 33.79 -35.60
C ASN A 137 13.89 32.67 -34.66
N GLU A 138 14.10 31.40 -35.02
CA GLU A 138 13.57 30.26 -34.23
C GLU A 138 14.17 30.15 -32.80
N LEU A 139 15.26 30.86 -32.50
CA LEU A 139 15.88 30.94 -31.17
C LEU A 139 15.48 32.23 -30.40
N GLY A 140 14.59 33.06 -30.95
CA GLY A 140 14.24 34.36 -30.37
C GLY A 140 15.25 35.47 -30.68
N TRP A 141 16.28 35.21 -31.50
CA TRP A 141 17.31 36.21 -31.78
C TRP A 141 16.83 37.20 -32.83
N THR A 142 17.04 38.49 -32.56
CA THR A 142 16.87 39.59 -33.52
C THR A 142 18.18 39.91 -34.24
N ALA A 143 18.13 40.79 -35.25
CA ALA A 143 19.32 41.32 -35.89
C ALA A 143 20.32 41.94 -34.88
N LEU A 144 19.82 42.65 -33.86
CA LEU A 144 20.66 43.27 -32.83
C LEU A 144 21.42 42.25 -31.99
N HIS A 145 20.79 41.12 -31.63
CA HIS A 145 21.46 40.04 -30.89
C HIS A 145 22.69 39.48 -31.64
N PHE A 146 22.57 39.30 -32.96
CA PHE A 146 23.71 38.89 -33.79
C PHE A 146 24.79 39.97 -33.86
N ALA A 147 24.41 41.24 -34.03
CA ALA A 147 25.37 42.35 -34.06
C ALA A 147 26.19 42.44 -32.75
N CYS A 148 25.50 42.32 -31.61
CA CYS A 148 26.10 42.37 -30.28
C CYS A 148 26.98 41.15 -29.96
N ARG A 149 26.64 39.95 -30.45
CA ARG A 149 27.49 38.75 -30.31
C ARG A 149 28.76 38.82 -31.17
N TYR A 150 28.67 39.36 -32.39
CA TYR A 150 29.82 39.41 -33.32
C TYR A 150 30.67 40.68 -33.18
N GLY A 151 30.21 41.68 -32.41
CA GLY A 151 31.02 42.85 -32.04
C GLY A 151 30.98 44.00 -33.02
N SER A 152 30.08 43.94 -33.99
CA SER A 152 29.97 44.90 -35.09
C SER A 152 29.38 46.23 -34.63
N LYS A 153 30.19 47.06 -33.96
CA LYS A 153 29.78 48.37 -33.42
C LYS A 153 29.03 49.23 -34.44
N ASP A 154 29.56 49.39 -35.66
CA ASP A 154 28.89 50.18 -36.71
C ASP A 154 27.52 49.61 -37.08
N VAL A 155 27.36 48.29 -37.07
CA VAL A 155 26.09 47.61 -37.33
C VAL A 155 25.13 47.74 -36.14
N VAL A 156 25.62 47.68 -34.90
CA VAL A 156 24.83 47.98 -33.68
C VAL A 156 24.33 49.43 -33.73
N GLU A 157 25.20 50.38 -34.09
CA GLU A 157 24.83 51.78 -34.29
C GLU A 157 23.79 51.97 -35.40
N LEU A 158 23.96 51.31 -36.55
CA LEU A 158 23.01 51.39 -37.68
C LEU A 158 21.64 50.81 -37.33
N LEU A 159 21.60 49.69 -36.60
CA LEU A 159 20.36 49.10 -36.11
C LEU A 159 19.68 50.03 -35.08
N LEU A 160 20.42 50.57 -34.11
CA LEU A 160 19.84 51.45 -33.08
C LEU A 160 19.47 52.85 -33.58
N LYS A 161 20.00 53.28 -34.73
CA LYS A 161 19.52 54.48 -35.45
C LYS A 161 18.16 54.25 -36.13
N HIS A 162 17.70 53.01 -36.30
CA HIS A 162 16.35 52.71 -36.79
C HIS A 162 15.33 52.80 -35.65
N LYS A 163 14.35 53.70 -35.78
CA LYS A 163 13.41 54.12 -34.71
C LYS A 163 12.66 53.00 -33.99
N ASP A 164 12.44 51.86 -34.65
CA ASP A 164 11.63 50.74 -34.13
C ASP A 164 12.49 49.65 -33.46
N THR A 165 13.82 49.78 -33.44
CA THR A 165 14.73 48.75 -32.92
C THR A 165 14.65 48.63 -31.41
N ASP A 166 14.32 47.43 -30.92
CA ASP A 166 14.23 47.15 -29.49
C ASP A 166 15.60 46.69 -28.94
N VAL A 167 16.23 47.59 -28.18
CA VAL A 167 17.50 47.33 -27.47
C VAL A 167 17.33 46.35 -26.30
N LYS A 168 16.10 46.11 -25.86
CA LYS A 168 15.73 45.27 -24.70
C LYS A 168 15.14 43.92 -25.08
N ALA A 169 15.02 43.62 -26.37
CA ALA A 169 14.46 42.36 -26.84
C ALA A 169 15.21 41.18 -26.19
N GLU A 170 14.48 40.13 -25.83
CA GLU A 170 15.04 38.96 -25.15
C GLU A 170 15.03 37.75 -26.11
N THR A 171 16.11 36.96 -26.11
CA THR A 171 16.11 35.66 -26.79
C THR A 171 15.18 34.67 -26.09
N LYS A 172 14.96 33.48 -26.66
CA LYS A 172 14.22 32.41 -25.97
C LYS A 172 14.86 31.93 -24.66
N GLN A 173 16.11 32.31 -24.38
CA GLN A 173 16.83 32.00 -23.14
C GLN A 173 16.86 33.19 -22.16
N GLY A 174 16.01 34.21 -22.37
CA GLY A 174 15.98 35.44 -21.57
C GLY A 174 17.16 36.39 -21.77
N SER A 175 18.23 35.96 -22.46
CA SER A 175 19.44 36.76 -22.68
C SER A 175 19.14 38.00 -23.55
N THR A 176 19.64 39.15 -23.13
CA THR A 176 19.56 40.45 -23.81
C THR A 176 20.77 40.71 -24.73
N PRO A 177 20.72 41.73 -25.62
CA PRO A 177 21.89 42.14 -26.42
C PRO A 177 23.10 42.56 -25.58
N LEU A 178 22.87 43.12 -24.38
CA LEU A 178 23.94 43.45 -23.44
C LEU A 178 24.63 42.20 -22.91
N GLN A 179 23.88 41.21 -22.42
CA GLN A 179 24.42 39.92 -21.95
C GLN A 179 25.29 39.25 -23.03
N LEU A 180 24.83 39.24 -24.30
CA LEU A 180 25.62 38.69 -25.41
C LEU A 180 26.92 39.49 -25.67
N ALA A 181 26.89 40.82 -25.61
CA ALA A 181 28.08 41.66 -25.77
C ALA A 181 29.07 41.52 -24.62
N SER A 182 28.59 41.36 -23.38
CA SER A 182 29.43 41.17 -22.19
C SER A 182 30.15 39.81 -22.16
N ALA A 183 29.52 38.74 -22.66
CA ALA A 183 30.16 37.43 -22.80
C ALA A 183 31.27 37.40 -23.87
N HIS A 184 31.11 38.17 -24.95
CA HIS A 184 32.00 38.14 -26.12
C HIS A 184 32.77 39.47 -26.24
N ARG A 185 33.95 39.62 -25.61
CA ARG A 185 35.05 40.63 -25.78
C ARG A 185 34.80 42.08 -26.33
N HIS A 186 33.58 42.53 -26.55
CA HIS A 186 33.25 43.67 -27.41
C HIS A 186 32.99 44.90 -26.55
N LYS A 187 34.02 45.36 -25.83
CA LYS A 187 33.90 46.47 -24.88
C LYS A 187 33.18 47.68 -25.46
N GLU A 188 33.58 48.16 -26.64
CA GLU A 188 32.93 49.32 -27.28
C GLU A 188 31.42 49.13 -27.58
N VAL A 189 30.95 47.89 -27.72
CA VAL A 189 29.52 47.57 -27.87
C VAL A 189 28.83 47.57 -26.51
N VAL A 190 29.45 47.04 -25.46
CA VAL A 190 28.95 47.15 -24.07
C VAL A 190 28.86 48.62 -23.65
N ASP A 191 29.92 49.39 -23.87
CA ASP A 191 30.01 50.83 -23.62
C ASP A 191 28.89 51.61 -24.35
N PHE A 192 28.57 51.25 -25.59
CA PHE A 192 27.55 51.92 -26.40
C PHE A 192 26.11 51.49 -26.06
N LEU A 193 25.88 50.20 -25.75
CA LEU A 193 24.59 49.69 -25.31
C LEU A 193 24.18 50.27 -23.94
N GLN A 194 25.14 50.40 -23.01
CA GLN A 194 24.88 50.91 -21.67
C GLN A 194 24.46 52.40 -21.65
N GLN A 195 24.74 53.14 -22.73
CA GLN A 195 24.27 54.52 -22.95
C GLN A 195 22.83 54.60 -23.48
N GLN A 196 22.19 53.49 -23.84
CA GLN A 196 20.83 53.48 -24.39
C GLN A 196 19.76 53.46 -23.28
N ASN A 197 18.70 54.25 -23.48
CA ASN A 197 17.70 54.50 -22.44
C ASN A 197 16.96 53.23 -21.98
N GLY A 198 17.14 52.88 -20.71
CA GLY A 198 16.42 51.81 -20.03
C GLY A 198 16.96 50.41 -20.28
N ILE A 199 18.24 50.27 -20.63
CA ILE A 199 19.02 49.04 -20.45
C ILE A 199 19.25 48.77 -18.95
N ASN A 200 19.21 47.50 -18.55
CA ASN A 200 19.41 47.06 -17.16
C ASN A 200 20.63 46.13 -17.06
N ALA A 201 21.75 46.64 -16.54
CA ALA A 201 22.97 45.86 -16.30
C ALA A 201 22.82 44.74 -15.25
N ASN A 202 21.68 44.69 -14.55
CA ASN A 202 21.33 43.72 -13.53
C ASN A 202 20.12 42.84 -13.93
N LYS A 203 19.70 42.85 -15.21
CA LYS A 203 18.79 41.83 -15.77
C LYS A 203 19.50 40.48 -15.71
N VAL A 204 18.73 39.44 -15.39
CA VAL A 204 19.15 38.03 -15.41
C VAL A 204 18.50 37.30 -16.59
N ASP A 205 19.17 36.28 -17.10
CA ASP A 205 18.59 35.27 -18.02
C ASP A 205 17.97 34.09 -17.25
N GLU A 206 17.65 32.99 -17.94
CA GLU A 206 17.05 31.78 -17.36
C GLU A 206 17.96 31.04 -16.36
N GLU A 207 19.29 31.18 -16.45
CA GLU A 207 20.24 30.58 -15.50
C GLU A 207 20.50 31.51 -14.30
N GLY A 208 19.90 32.70 -14.29
CA GLY A 208 20.04 33.70 -13.22
C GLY A 208 21.24 34.64 -13.42
N ASP A 209 21.96 34.51 -14.54
CA ASP A 209 23.21 35.23 -14.81
C ASP A 209 22.95 36.68 -15.25
N THR A 210 23.66 37.61 -14.60
CA THR A 210 23.75 38.99 -15.09
C THR A 210 24.83 39.13 -16.16
N PRO A 211 24.84 40.22 -16.97
CA PRO A 211 25.98 40.58 -17.81
C PRO A 211 27.35 40.42 -17.15
N LEU A 212 27.45 40.65 -15.83
CA LEU A 212 28.67 40.52 -15.05
C LEU A 212 29.07 39.05 -14.80
N HIS A 213 28.12 38.14 -14.55
CA HIS A 213 28.41 36.71 -14.39
C HIS A 213 28.95 36.14 -15.71
N LEU A 214 28.24 36.41 -16.83
CA LEU A 214 28.65 35.98 -18.16
C LEU A 214 30.04 36.54 -18.55
N ALA A 215 30.35 37.78 -18.17
CA ALA A 215 31.68 38.38 -18.38
C ALA A 215 32.77 37.71 -17.53
N VAL A 216 32.47 37.30 -16.30
CA VAL A 216 33.39 36.52 -15.46
C VAL A 216 33.62 35.13 -16.05
N GLN A 217 32.57 34.35 -16.27
CA GLN A 217 32.63 32.98 -16.83
C GLN A 217 33.47 32.92 -18.11
N ASN A 218 33.30 33.92 -18.99
CA ASN A 218 33.99 33.96 -20.27
C ASN A 218 35.44 34.50 -20.17
N HIS A 219 35.95 34.86 -18.99
CA HIS A 219 37.22 35.57 -18.80
C HIS A 219 37.32 36.85 -19.65
N ARG A 220 36.55 37.87 -19.23
CA ARG A 220 36.41 39.18 -19.90
C ARG A 220 36.75 40.33 -18.96
N THR A 221 37.96 40.33 -18.43
CA THR A 221 38.43 41.25 -17.38
C THR A 221 38.17 42.73 -17.67
N ASP A 222 38.34 43.19 -18.92
CA ASP A 222 37.97 44.55 -19.36
C ASP A 222 36.46 44.85 -19.25
N SER A 223 35.62 43.87 -19.60
CA SER A 223 34.15 43.97 -19.52
C SER A 223 33.68 43.87 -18.08
N VAL A 224 34.30 43.02 -17.24
CA VAL A 224 34.07 42.96 -15.79
C VAL A 224 34.37 44.32 -15.17
N ALA A 225 35.56 44.87 -15.39
CA ALA A 225 35.95 46.17 -14.85
C ALA A 225 34.99 47.29 -15.26
N PHE A 226 34.59 47.34 -16.53
CA PHE A 226 33.63 48.33 -17.02
C PHE A 226 32.21 48.17 -16.44
N LEU A 227 31.71 46.94 -16.34
CA LEU A 227 30.39 46.65 -15.77
C LEU A 227 30.34 47.02 -14.28
N VAL A 228 31.41 46.73 -13.52
CA VAL A 228 31.54 47.15 -12.12
C VAL A 228 31.53 48.68 -12.00
N SER A 229 32.33 49.41 -12.79
CA SER A 229 32.32 50.88 -12.78
C SER A 229 30.97 51.48 -13.26
N SER A 230 30.19 50.70 -14.02
CA SER A 230 28.84 51.07 -14.49
C SER A 230 27.71 50.70 -13.52
N GLY A 231 28.01 50.20 -12.32
CA GLY A 231 27.01 49.88 -11.30
C GLY A 231 26.33 48.51 -11.44
N ALA A 232 26.99 47.53 -12.09
CA ALA A 232 26.57 46.14 -12.02
C ALA A 232 26.73 45.59 -10.58
N ASN A 233 25.76 44.81 -10.12
CA ASN A 233 25.72 44.29 -8.76
C ASN A 233 26.63 43.07 -8.61
N VAL A 234 27.83 43.27 -8.04
CA VAL A 234 28.82 42.23 -7.73
C VAL A 234 28.35 41.19 -6.70
N ASN A 235 27.28 41.48 -5.94
CA ASN A 235 26.70 40.63 -4.91
C ASN A 235 25.41 39.94 -5.39
N LYS A 236 25.01 40.13 -6.66
CA LYS A 236 23.93 39.35 -7.25
C LYS A 236 24.41 37.90 -7.36
N GLN A 237 23.54 36.98 -6.99
CA GLN A 237 23.74 35.55 -7.09
C GLN A 237 22.96 34.98 -8.29
N ASP A 238 23.54 33.98 -8.95
CA ASP A 238 22.91 33.15 -9.97
C ASP A 238 21.97 32.07 -9.36
N SER A 239 21.60 31.05 -10.16
CA SER A 239 20.74 29.94 -9.69
C SER A 239 21.42 28.97 -8.72
N TRP A 240 22.75 28.90 -8.70
CA TRP A 240 23.54 28.10 -7.75
C TRP A 240 23.87 28.89 -6.47
N GLY A 241 23.44 30.15 -6.40
CA GLY A 241 23.80 31.06 -5.32
C GLY A 241 25.21 31.63 -5.49
N ASP A 242 25.93 31.30 -6.56
CA ASP A 242 27.28 31.79 -6.78
C ASP A 242 27.22 33.26 -7.21
N THR A 243 28.18 34.05 -6.71
CA THR A 243 28.36 35.44 -7.12
C THR A 243 29.45 35.51 -8.19
N PRO A 244 29.60 36.65 -8.92
CA PRO A 244 30.74 36.89 -9.80
C PRO A 244 32.10 36.67 -9.15
N LEU A 245 32.23 36.79 -7.82
CA LEU A 245 33.46 36.44 -7.10
C LEU A 245 33.65 34.92 -6.98
N HIS A 246 32.59 34.16 -6.65
CA HIS A 246 32.65 32.70 -6.61
C HIS A 246 33.02 32.12 -7.98
N LEU A 247 32.38 32.59 -9.05
CA LEU A 247 32.68 32.18 -10.43
C LEU A 247 34.12 32.54 -10.85
N ALA A 248 34.64 33.70 -10.43
CA ALA A 248 36.02 34.10 -10.72
C ALA A 248 37.04 33.22 -9.98
N VAL A 249 36.75 32.85 -8.72
CA VAL A 249 37.57 31.95 -7.90
C VAL A 249 37.54 30.51 -8.43
N TRP A 250 36.35 29.98 -8.72
CA TRP A 250 36.15 28.62 -9.26
C TRP A 250 36.94 28.38 -10.55
N ASN A 251 37.02 29.39 -11.43
CA ASN A 251 37.79 29.34 -12.67
C ASN A 251 39.26 29.80 -12.52
N ASN A 252 39.70 30.10 -11.29
CA ASN A 252 41.04 30.61 -10.96
C ASN A 252 41.47 31.86 -11.76
N TYR A 253 40.53 32.77 -12.04
CA TYR A 253 40.76 34.01 -12.77
C TYR A 253 41.31 35.11 -11.83
N GLU A 254 42.58 34.97 -11.46
CA GLU A 254 43.29 35.84 -10.52
C GLU A 254 43.18 37.35 -10.86
N ASP A 255 43.20 37.72 -12.13
CA ASP A 255 43.05 39.09 -12.62
C ASP A 255 41.61 39.62 -12.45
N VAL A 256 40.61 38.77 -12.67
CA VAL A 256 39.19 39.08 -12.41
C VAL A 256 38.93 39.20 -10.91
N VAL A 257 39.49 38.31 -10.09
CA VAL A 257 39.44 38.40 -8.62
C VAL A 257 40.06 39.71 -8.13
N LYS A 258 41.23 40.11 -8.67
CA LYS A 258 41.85 41.42 -8.38
C LYS A 258 40.94 42.58 -8.74
N VAL A 259 40.27 42.56 -9.89
CA VAL A 259 39.33 43.62 -10.32
C VAL A 259 38.12 43.71 -9.39
N LEU A 260 37.52 42.57 -9.01
CA LEU A 260 36.37 42.53 -8.12
C LEU A 260 36.73 43.02 -6.71
N LEU A 261 37.85 42.58 -6.13
CA LEU A 261 38.29 42.96 -4.78
C LEU A 261 38.79 44.41 -4.67
N ASN A 262 39.40 44.99 -5.72
CA ASN A 262 40.12 46.27 -5.64
C ASN A 262 39.44 47.45 -6.37
N SER A 263 38.24 47.28 -6.94
CA SER A 263 37.53 48.41 -7.56
C SER A 263 37.13 49.46 -6.51
N LYS A 264 37.50 50.73 -6.78
CA LYS A 264 37.17 51.88 -5.93
C LYS A 264 35.68 52.22 -5.90
N GLU A 265 34.92 51.79 -6.90
CA GLU A 265 33.46 51.90 -6.89
C GLU A 265 32.80 50.80 -6.03
N ASN A 266 33.52 49.69 -5.75
CA ASN A 266 32.97 48.48 -5.15
C ASN A 266 33.02 48.43 -3.62
N ASN A 267 32.69 49.53 -2.94
CA ASN A 267 32.78 49.64 -1.47
C ASN A 267 31.77 48.77 -0.68
N ASN A 268 30.93 47.99 -1.37
CA ASN A 268 29.84 47.18 -0.81
C ASN A 268 30.00 45.66 -1.09
N LEU A 269 31.17 45.19 -1.56
CA LEU A 269 31.39 43.77 -1.87
C LEU A 269 31.19 42.88 -0.64
N GLN A 270 30.31 41.88 -0.75
CA GLN A 270 30.08 40.89 0.31
C GLN A 270 31.00 39.69 0.10
N VAL A 271 32.29 39.86 0.44
CA VAL A 271 33.33 38.81 0.25
C VAL A 271 33.00 37.48 0.94
N ASN A 272 32.24 37.53 2.05
CA ASN A 272 31.76 36.35 2.81
C ASN A 272 30.32 35.93 2.46
N GLN A 273 29.73 36.46 1.38
CA GLN A 273 28.44 35.97 0.89
C GLN A 273 28.56 34.47 0.59
N LYS A 274 27.52 33.71 0.90
CA LYS A 274 27.49 32.26 0.72
C LYS A 274 26.65 31.87 -0.48
N ASN A 275 27.12 30.88 -1.25
CA ASN A 275 26.32 30.22 -2.27
C ASN A 275 25.34 29.19 -1.67
N ASN A 276 24.59 28.47 -2.51
CA ASN A 276 23.58 27.51 -2.05
C ASN A 276 24.16 26.29 -1.33
N PHE A 277 25.49 26.08 -1.38
CA PHE A 277 26.20 25.05 -0.61
C PHE A 277 26.75 25.59 0.73
N SER A 278 26.32 26.78 1.15
CA SER A 278 26.82 27.47 2.35
C SER A 278 28.31 27.85 2.27
N ALA A 279 28.95 27.69 1.10
CA ALA A 279 30.36 28.00 0.86
C ALA A 279 30.55 29.48 0.53
N THR A 280 31.66 30.06 1.00
CA THR A 280 32.12 31.40 0.58
C THR A 280 33.19 31.29 -0.50
N ALA A 281 33.55 32.42 -1.13
CA ALA A 281 34.66 32.49 -2.09
C ALA A 281 35.98 31.88 -1.54
N LEU A 282 36.28 32.05 -0.25
CA LEU A 282 37.47 31.44 0.38
C LEU A 282 37.38 29.91 0.45
N HIS A 283 36.20 29.34 0.70
CA HIS A 283 35.99 27.89 0.69
C HIS A 283 36.25 27.31 -0.71
N VAL A 284 35.71 27.94 -1.75
CA VAL A 284 35.93 27.54 -3.15
C VAL A 284 37.43 27.61 -3.49
N ALA A 285 38.12 28.69 -3.12
CA ALA A 285 39.56 28.83 -3.37
C ALA A 285 40.39 27.72 -2.70
N CYS A 286 40.04 27.34 -1.47
CA CYS A 286 40.70 26.27 -0.73
C CYS A 286 40.39 24.86 -1.25
N GLN A 287 39.20 24.64 -1.82
CA GLN A 287 38.84 23.39 -2.50
C GLN A 287 39.68 23.16 -3.76
N TYR A 288 39.96 24.22 -4.54
CA TYR A 288 40.76 24.12 -5.77
C TYR A 288 42.27 24.32 -5.56
N GLY A 289 42.73 24.51 -4.32
CA GLY A 289 44.16 24.65 -3.99
C GLY A 289 44.83 25.91 -4.52
N SER A 290 44.05 26.93 -4.89
CA SER A 290 44.53 28.12 -5.63
C SER A 290 45.24 29.12 -4.71
N LYS A 291 46.52 28.87 -4.41
CA LYS A 291 47.37 29.65 -3.48
C LYS A 291 47.22 31.16 -3.65
N ASP A 292 47.45 31.69 -4.85
CA ASP A 292 47.47 33.13 -5.10
C ASP A 292 46.08 33.77 -4.90
N VAL A 293 45.01 33.04 -5.23
CA VAL A 293 43.62 33.48 -5.02
C VAL A 293 43.23 33.41 -3.55
N VAL A 294 43.69 32.39 -2.80
CA VAL A 294 43.56 32.34 -1.34
C VAL A 294 44.28 33.53 -0.70
N GLU A 295 45.51 33.83 -1.13
CA GLU A 295 46.27 34.97 -0.59
C GLU A 295 45.54 36.30 -0.86
N LEU A 296 45.04 36.53 -2.07
CA LEU A 296 44.27 37.73 -2.43
C LEU A 296 42.99 37.88 -1.59
N LEU A 297 42.30 36.78 -1.30
CA LEU A 297 41.11 36.79 -0.44
C LEU A 297 41.50 37.07 1.03
N LEU A 298 42.57 36.46 1.54
CA LEU A 298 43.07 36.68 2.92
C LEU A 298 43.62 38.10 3.12
N GLN A 299 44.13 38.76 2.07
CA GLN A 299 44.55 40.17 2.11
C GLN A 299 43.35 41.15 2.17
N HIS A 300 42.13 40.73 1.82
CA HIS A 300 40.95 41.59 1.88
C HIS A 300 40.42 41.71 3.32
N LYS A 301 40.38 42.94 3.83
CA LYS A 301 40.13 43.29 5.25
C LYS A 301 38.89 42.66 5.90
N ASP A 302 37.85 42.35 5.12
CA ASP A 302 36.55 41.87 5.61
C ASP A 302 36.40 40.34 5.51
N THR A 303 37.40 39.62 5.00
CA THR A 303 37.33 38.16 4.77
C THR A 303 37.30 37.38 6.07
N ASP A 304 36.27 36.54 6.25
CA ASP A 304 36.10 35.68 7.43
C ASP A 304 36.65 34.27 7.17
N VAL A 305 37.80 33.99 7.80
CA VAL A 305 38.48 32.69 7.74
C VAL A 305 37.84 31.65 8.69
N LYS A 306 36.97 32.11 9.61
CA LYS A 306 36.21 31.26 10.54
C LYS A 306 34.80 30.94 10.04
N ALA A 307 34.41 31.46 8.88
CA ALA A 307 33.19 31.02 8.22
C ALA A 307 33.22 29.49 8.03
N VAL A 308 32.08 28.85 8.30
CA VAL A 308 31.85 27.41 8.11
C VAL A 308 30.84 27.18 6.99
N MET A 309 30.91 26.04 6.31
CA MET A 309 29.87 25.52 5.43
C MET A 309 28.69 24.93 6.22
N GLU A 310 27.79 24.21 5.54
CA GLU A 310 26.66 23.51 6.17
C GLU A 310 27.13 22.32 7.01
N ASP A 311 28.09 21.52 6.52
CA ASP A 311 28.74 20.39 7.23
C ASP A 311 29.70 20.81 8.36
N GLY A 312 29.65 22.09 8.78
CA GLY A 312 30.58 22.71 9.73
C GLY A 312 32.01 22.89 9.21
N SER A 313 32.33 22.49 7.97
CA SER A 313 33.71 22.57 7.47
C SER A 313 34.16 24.01 7.22
N THR A 314 35.40 24.33 7.60
CA THR A 314 36.05 25.62 7.35
C THR A 314 36.94 25.58 6.12
N ALA A 315 37.43 26.75 5.68
CA ALA A 315 38.48 26.86 4.65
C ALA A 315 39.69 25.93 4.89
N LEU A 316 40.12 25.74 6.16
CA LEU A 316 41.21 24.83 6.53
C LEU A 316 40.81 23.36 6.36
N HIS A 317 39.57 22.99 6.72
CA HIS A 317 39.07 21.62 6.50
C HIS A 317 39.09 21.24 5.02
N LEU A 318 38.68 22.15 4.12
CA LEU A 318 38.74 21.91 2.68
C LEU A 318 40.19 21.82 2.18
N ALA A 319 41.06 22.75 2.55
CA ALA A 319 42.48 22.71 2.17
C ALA A 319 43.16 21.40 2.58
N CYS A 320 42.80 20.84 3.76
CA CYS A 320 43.26 19.54 4.24
C CYS A 320 42.58 18.35 3.54
N ARG A 321 41.28 18.44 3.21
CA ARG A 321 40.52 17.44 2.42
C ARG A 321 41.11 17.23 1.03
N TYR A 322 41.58 18.30 0.39
CA TYR A 322 42.18 18.29 -0.95
C TYR A 322 43.72 18.32 -0.95
N GLY A 323 44.36 18.16 0.22
CA GLY A 323 45.82 17.98 0.34
C GLY A 323 46.70 19.17 -0.08
N SER A 324 46.14 20.37 -0.15
CA SER A 324 46.81 21.55 -0.72
C SER A 324 47.81 22.21 0.25
N LYS A 325 49.01 21.62 0.35
CA LYS A 325 50.10 22.02 1.28
C LYS A 325 50.27 23.53 1.42
N ASP A 326 50.51 24.24 0.32
CA ASP A 326 50.74 25.68 0.30
C ASP A 326 49.55 26.51 0.81
N VAL A 327 48.32 26.06 0.57
CA VAL A 327 47.10 26.70 1.07
C VAL A 327 46.93 26.44 2.56
N VAL A 328 47.21 25.21 3.02
CA VAL A 328 47.22 24.89 4.46
C VAL A 328 48.28 25.73 5.18
N GLU A 329 49.48 25.89 4.61
CA GLU A 329 50.53 26.74 5.19
C GLU A 329 50.10 28.21 5.29
N LEU A 330 49.53 28.80 4.22
CA LEU A 330 48.99 30.17 4.26
C LEU A 330 47.89 30.33 5.32
N LEU A 331 46.95 29.38 5.42
CA LEU A 331 45.88 29.42 6.41
C LEU A 331 46.44 29.29 7.84
N LEU A 332 47.37 28.38 8.10
CA LEU A 332 48.00 28.24 9.43
C LEU A 332 48.84 29.46 9.83
N GLN A 333 49.36 30.24 8.88
CA GLN A 333 50.02 31.52 9.15
C GLN A 333 49.03 32.66 9.43
N HIS A 334 47.76 32.54 9.03
CA HIS A 334 46.76 33.58 9.26
C HIS A 334 46.24 33.56 10.71
N LYS A 335 46.40 34.69 11.41
CA LYS A 335 46.19 34.85 12.87
C LYS A 335 44.80 34.42 13.39
N ASP A 336 43.78 34.45 12.54
CA ASP A 336 42.38 34.16 12.88
C ASP A 336 41.94 32.75 12.46
N THR A 337 42.81 31.91 11.90
CA THR A 337 42.46 30.53 11.52
C THR A 337 42.25 29.67 12.75
N ASP A 338 41.07 29.08 12.89
CA ASP A 338 40.79 28.13 13.96
C ASP A 338 41.16 26.69 13.53
N VAL A 339 42.28 26.20 14.09
CA VAL A 339 42.81 24.85 13.86
C VAL A 339 42.08 23.80 14.73
N LYS A 340 41.31 24.24 15.73
CA LYS A 340 40.53 23.40 16.65
C LYS A 340 39.05 23.34 16.29
N ALA A 341 38.63 24.06 15.23
CA ALA A 341 37.30 23.91 14.66
C ALA A 341 37.02 22.44 14.29
N VAL A 342 35.76 22.03 14.45
CA VAL A 342 35.26 20.70 14.10
C VAL A 342 34.09 20.82 13.13
N MET A 343 33.98 19.84 12.23
CA MET A 343 32.79 19.56 11.45
C MET A 343 31.67 18.96 12.31
N GLU A 344 30.47 18.83 11.75
CA GLU A 344 29.34 18.17 12.43
C GLU A 344 29.67 16.74 12.89
N ASP A 345 30.41 15.94 12.10
CA ASP A 345 30.84 14.57 12.47
C ASP A 345 32.01 14.52 13.48
N GLY A 346 32.39 15.67 14.05
CA GLY A 346 33.57 15.82 14.92
C GLY A 346 34.91 15.75 14.18
N SER A 347 34.95 15.65 12.84
CA SER A 347 36.20 15.72 12.08
C SER A 347 36.90 17.06 12.32
N THR A 348 38.22 17.00 12.48
CA THR A 348 39.12 18.16 12.47
C THR A 348 39.85 18.23 11.12
N ALA A 349 40.59 19.32 10.88
CA ALA A 349 41.52 19.42 9.77
C ALA A 349 42.52 18.23 9.72
N LEU A 350 42.98 17.74 10.89
CA LEU A 350 43.86 16.58 11.00
C LEU A 350 43.13 15.26 10.67
N HIS A 351 41.88 15.09 11.10
CA HIS A 351 41.06 13.93 10.69
C HIS A 351 40.95 13.82 9.16
N LEU A 352 40.69 14.94 8.48
CA LEU A 352 40.62 14.97 7.02
C LEU A 352 41.98 14.70 6.36
N ALA A 353 43.05 15.38 6.79
CA ALA A 353 44.39 15.16 6.25
C ALA A 353 44.84 13.68 6.37
N CYS A 354 44.49 13.01 7.48
CA CYS A 354 44.77 11.59 7.68
C CYS A 354 43.83 10.65 6.91
N ARG A 355 42.58 11.05 6.65
CA ARG A 355 41.61 10.30 5.82
C ARG A 355 42.02 10.26 4.35
N TYR A 356 42.57 11.37 3.83
CA TYR A 356 42.99 11.50 2.43
C TYR A 356 44.51 11.27 2.21
N GLY A 357 45.27 11.05 3.29
CA GLY A 357 46.64 10.53 3.24
C GLY A 357 47.74 11.54 2.90
N SER A 358 47.47 12.83 3.00
CA SER A 358 48.39 13.91 2.61
C SER A 358 49.50 14.11 3.65
N LYS A 359 50.56 13.30 3.57
CA LYS A 359 51.73 13.29 4.48
C LYS A 359 52.21 14.69 4.88
N ASP A 360 52.54 15.52 3.90
CA ASP A 360 53.04 16.89 4.09
C ASP A 360 52.05 17.82 4.84
N VAL A 361 50.75 17.63 4.64
CA VAL A 361 49.70 18.39 5.35
C VAL A 361 49.56 17.91 6.79
N VAL A 362 49.63 16.60 7.02
CA VAL A 362 49.68 16.03 8.37
C VAL A 362 50.93 16.52 9.12
N GLU A 363 52.08 16.56 8.47
CA GLU A 363 53.32 17.09 9.06
C GLU A 363 53.19 18.57 9.45
N LEU A 364 52.68 19.44 8.56
CA LEU A 364 52.42 20.85 8.87
C LEU A 364 51.45 21.03 10.03
N LEU A 365 50.36 20.26 10.07
CA LEU A 365 49.40 20.29 11.17
C LEU A 365 50.04 19.84 12.49
N LEU A 366 50.79 18.73 12.50
CA LEU A 366 51.46 18.23 13.70
C LEU A 366 52.56 19.17 14.23
N GLN A 367 53.14 20.02 13.37
CA GLN A 367 54.06 21.08 13.79
C GLN A 367 53.34 22.31 14.39
N HIS A 368 52.04 22.49 14.12
CA HIS A 368 51.29 23.63 14.63
C HIS A 368 50.82 23.40 16.08
N LYS A 369 51.21 24.32 16.98
CA LYS A 369 51.06 24.23 18.45
C LYS A 369 49.64 23.99 18.98
N ASP A 370 48.61 24.31 18.19
CA ASP A 370 47.20 24.22 18.56
C ASP A 370 46.49 22.99 17.97
N THR A 371 47.19 22.14 17.21
CA THR A 371 46.60 20.92 16.65
C THR A 371 46.40 19.89 17.76
N ASP A 372 45.15 19.48 18.01
CA ASP A 372 44.86 18.39 18.93
C ASP A 372 44.87 17.03 18.22
N VAL A 373 45.88 16.22 18.55
CA VAL A 373 46.08 14.86 18.01
C VAL A 373 45.22 13.82 18.76
N LYS A 374 44.65 14.18 19.92
CA LYS A 374 43.75 13.35 20.73
C LYS A 374 42.28 13.65 20.47
N ALA A 375 41.97 14.61 19.60
CA ALA A 375 40.61 14.86 19.15
C ALA A 375 39.99 13.56 18.59
N VAL A 376 38.70 13.38 18.85
CA VAL A 376 37.89 12.26 18.37
C VAL A 376 36.70 12.80 17.57
N MET A 377 36.32 12.05 16.53
CA MET A 377 35.04 12.18 15.85
C MET A 377 33.88 11.69 16.74
N GLU A 378 32.64 11.91 16.32
CA GLU A 378 31.45 11.44 17.06
C GLU A 378 31.43 9.92 17.32
N ASP A 379 32.00 9.11 16.42
CA ASP A 379 32.12 7.65 16.57
C ASP A 379 33.30 7.23 17.48
N GLY A 380 34.06 8.17 18.02
CA GLY A 380 35.29 7.93 18.79
C GLY A 380 36.55 7.72 17.93
N SER A 381 36.46 7.80 16.59
CA SER A 381 37.64 7.68 15.73
C SER A 381 38.60 8.85 15.93
N THR A 382 39.88 8.52 16.19
CA THR A 382 41.00 9.48 16.14
C THR A 382 41.63 9.56 14.74
N ALA A 383 42.50 10.54 14.52
CA ALA A 383 43.27 10.68 13.27
C ALA A 383 44.05 9.41 12.88
N LEU A 384 44.53 8.64 13.88
CA LEU A 384 45.23 7.37 13.67
C LEU A 384 44.31 6.26 13.16
N HIS A 385 43.05 6.21 13.61
CA HIS A 385 42.05 5.25 13.11
C HIS A 385 41.81 5.44 11.61
N LEU A 386 41.70 6.69 11.16
CA LEU A 386 41.52 7.03 9.75
C LEU A 386 42.77 6.68 8.92
N ALA A 387 43.97 7.06 9.36
CA ALA A 387 45.21 6.72 8.68
C ALA A 387 45.39 5.20 8.51
N CYS A 388 45.10 4.43 9.56
CA CYS A 388 45.14 2.97 9.54
C CYS A 388 44.07 2.34 8.64
N ARG A 389 42.91 2.98 8.48
CA ARG A 389 41.83 2.53 7.59
C ARG A 389 42.17 2.72 6.10
N TYR A 390 42.82 3.83 5.74
CA TYR A 390 43.02 4.24 4.33
C TYR A 390 44.41 3.92 3.73
N ARG A 391 45.23 3.09 4.40
CA ARG A 391 46.55 2.58 3.93
C ARG A 391 47.67 3.64 3.85
N SER A 392 47.56 4.76 4.57
CA SER A 392 48.62 5.78 4.58
C SER A 392 49.70 5.45 5.61
N LYS A 393 50.55 4.46 5.31
CA LYS A 393 51.62 4.03 6.24
C LYS A 393 52.47 5.20 6.73
N ASP A 394 53.00 6.03 5.84
CA ASP A 394 53.77 7.23 6.19
C ASP A 394 53.06 8.18 7.17
N VAL A 395 51.74 8.29 7.09
CA VAL A 395 50.93 9.09 8.02
C VAL A 395 50.80 8.40 9.38
N VAL A 396 50.65 7.07 9.40
CA VAL A 396 50.70 6.25 10.63
C VAL A 396 52.07 6.38 11.31
N GLU A 397 53.17 6.37 10.53
CA GLU A 397 54.53 6.56 11.07
C GLU A 397 54.72 7.98 11.66
N LEU A 398 54.22 9.03 11.01
CA LEU A 398 54.28 10.40 11.52
C LEU A 398 53.43 10.60 12.79
N LEU A 399 52.19 10.11 12.79
CA LEU A 399 51.29 10.21 13.94
C LEU A 399 51.90 9.51 15.18
N LEU A 400 52.48 8.32 15.00
CA LEU A 400 53.05 7.55 16.12
C LEU A 400 54.44 8.04 16.57
N GLN A 401 55.08 8.94 15.83
CA GLN A 401 56.22 9.72 16.34
C GLN A 401 55.79 10.86 17.27
N HIS A 402 54.54 11.32 17.17
CA HIS A 402 54.02 12.36 18.06
C HIS A 402 53.69 11.77 19.44
N LYS A 403 54.36 12.27 20.48
CA LYS A 403 54.38 11.77 21.87
C LYS A 403 53.01 11.56 22.54
N ASP A 404 51.97 12.20 22.01
CA ASP A 404 50.62 12.28 22.56
C ASP A 404 49.63 11.35 21.83
N THR A 405 50.07 10.65 20.79
CA THR A 405 49.25 9.68 20.03
C THR A 405 49.22 8.34 20.74
N ASP A 406 48.01 7.85 21.09
CA ASP A 406 47.83 6.50 21.61
C ASP A 406 47.63 5.49 20.46
N VAL A 407 48.51 4.48 20.41
CA VAL A 407 48.45 3.37 19.44
C VAL A 407 47.29 2.41 19.70
N ASN A 408 46.75 2.40 20.92
CA ASN A 408 45.65 1.57 21.39
C ASN A 408 44.37 2.36 21.69
N ALA A 409 44.27 3.61 21.21
CA ALA A 409 43.03 4.38 21.28
C ALA A 409 41.85 3.53 20.77
N VAL A 410 40.68 3.66 21.38
CA VAL A 410 39.47 2.91 20.99
C VAL A 410 38.38 3.84 20.50
N THR A 411 37.65 3.43 19.46
CA THR A 411 36.38 4.05 19.07
C THR A 411 35.26 3.68 20.05
N ASN A 412 34.08 4.30 19.91
CA ASN A 412 32.89 3.97 20.71
C ASN A 412 32.46 2.49 20.58
N HIS A 413 32.92 1.80 19.53
CA HIS A 413 32.66 0.37 19.27
C HIS A 413 33.85 -0.55 19.60
N GLY A 414 34.83 -0.05 20.38
CA GLY A 414 36.00 -0.82 20.80
C GLY A 414 37.01 -1.14 19.69
N TYR A 415 36.87 -0.59 18.48
CA TYR A 415 37.88 -0.75 17.44
C TYR A 415 39.14 0.00 17.86
N THR A 416 40.30 -0.66 17.76
CA THR A 416 41.61 0.00 17.79
C THR A 416 42.12 0.27 16.36
N PRO A 417 43.19 1.06 16.17
CA PRO A 417 43.82 1.22 14.86
C PRO A 417 44.26 -0.12 14.23
N LEU A 418 44.67 -1.10 15.05
CA LEU A 418 45.01 -2.46 14.59
C LEU A 418 43.78 -3.23 14.08
N HIS A 419 42.61 -3.08 14.72
CA HIS A 419 41.36 -3.67 14.22
C HIS A 419 40.96 -3.09 12.85
N LEU A 420 41.06 -1.77 12.66
CA LEU A 420 40.75 -1.13 11.38
C LEU A 420 41.77 -1.49 10.28
N ALA A 421 43.06 -1.51 10.59
CA ALA A 421 44.09 -1.96 9.66
C ALA A 421 43.88 -3.43 9.25
N SER A 422 43.50 -4.30 10.19
CA SER A 422 43.31 -5.74 9.93
C SER A 422 42.05 -6.05 9.14
N SER A 423 40.92 -5.38 9.43
CA SER A 423 39.66 -5.52 8.69
C SER A 423 39.73 -5.01 7.24
N HIS A 424 40.57 -4.02 6.96
CA HIS A 424 40.73 -3.44 5.62
C HIS A 424 41.96 -4.01 4.86
N GLY A 425 42.55 -5.10 5.35
CA GLY A 425 43.66 -5.81 4.69
C GLY A 425 44.93 -4.98 4.52
N ARG A 426 45.27 -4.14 5.51
CA ARG A 426 46.38 -3.16 5.42
C ARG A 426 47.72 -3.76 5.87
N THR A 427 48.18 -4.80 5.18
CA THR A 427 49.39 -5.60 5.52
C THR A 427 50.59 -4.76 6.02
N GLU A 428 50.98 -3.72 5.28
CA GLU A 428 52.12 -2.86 5.64
C GLU A 428 51.91 -2.02 6.92
N VAL A 429 50.66 -1.65 7.20
CA VAL A 429 50.27 -0.90 8.40
C VAL A 429 50.19 -1.85 9.60
N VAL A 430 49.64 -3.06 9.41
CA VAL A 430 49.62 -4.11 10.43
C VAL A 430 51.04 -4.50 10.83
N ASP A 431 51.93 -4.75 9.85
CA ASP A 431 53.35 -5.02 10.08
C ASP A 431 54.05 -3.89 10.87
N PHE A 432 53.74 -2.63 10.57
CA PHE A 432 54.28 -1.48 11.30
C PHE A 432 53.73 -1.38 12.72
N LEU A 433 52.42 -1.54 12.92
CA LEU A 433 51.75 -1.48 14.22
C LEU A 433 52.25 -2.60 15.14
N LEU A 434 52.35 -3.84 14.65
CA LEU A 434 52.86 -4.99 15.43
C LEU A 434 54.33 -4.82 15.88
N LYS A 435 55.08 -3.89 15.27
CA LYS A 435 56.46 -3.54 15.66
C LYS A 435 56.52 -2.37 16.66
N GLN A 436 55.42 -1.67 16.92
CA GLN A 436 55.43 -0.56 17.88
C GLN A 436 55.40 -1.05 19.32
N LYS A 437 56.17 -0.38 20.18
CA LYS A 437 56.26 -0.73 21.59
C LYS A 437 54.99 -0.31 22.32
N GLY A 438 54.12 -1.29 22.61
CA GLY A 438 52.94 -1.11 23.44
C GLY A 438 51.62 -1.45 22.74
N THR A 439 51.64 -1.75 21.44
CA THR A 439 50.45 -2.19 20.70
C THR A 439 49.82 -3.42 21.32
N ASP A 440 48.54 -3.33 21.69
CA ASP A 440 47.79 -4.44 22.25
C ASP A 440 47.15 -5.28 21.14
N VAL A 441 47.77 -6.44 20.89
CA VAL A 441 47.31 -7.43 19.90
C VAL A 441 46.18 -8.31 20.48
N LYS A 442 45.93 -8.22 21.79
CA LYS A 442 44.85 -8.93 22.51
C LYS A 442 43.64 -8.05 22.81
N ALA A 443 43.68 -6.78 22.41
CA ALA A 443 42.51 -5.90 22.49
C ALA A 443 41.30 -6.55 21.81
N VAL A 444 40.13 -6.38 22.42
CA VAL A 444 38.84 -6.89 21.93
C VAL A 444 37.87 -5.74 21.72
N MET A 445 37.01 -5.87 20.70
CA MET A 445 35.82 -5.05 20.50
C MET A 445 34.69 -5.43 21.45
N GLU A 446 33.57 -4.69 21.39
CA GLU A 446 32.35 -4.98 22.17
C GLU A 446 31.85 -6.44 21.97
N ASP A 447 31.89 -6.96 20.74
CA ASP A 447 31.48 -8.35 20.39
C ASP A 447 32.54 -9.42 20.76
N GLY A 448 33.57 -9.06 21.54
CA GLY A 448 34.71 -9.90 21.87
C GLY A 448 35.65 -10.18 20.70
N SER A 449 35.42 -9.63 19.51
CA SER A 449 36.27 -9.90 18.35
C SER A 449 37.63 -9.19 18.45
N THR A 450 38.67 -9.88 17.96
CA THR A 450 40.06 -9.39 17.92
C THR A 450 40.47 -9.01 16.49
N ALA A 451 41.63 -8.37 16.34
CA ALA A 451 42.25 -8.11 15.04
C ALA A 451 42.34 -9.37 14.13
N LEU A 452 42.61 -10.54 14.72
CA LEU A 452 42.64 -11.83 14.01
C LEU A 452 41.25 -12.27 13.55
N HIS A 453 40.21 -12.09 14.37
CA HIS A 453 38.82 -12.38 13.97
C HIS A 453 38.41 -11.54 12.76
N LEU A 454 38.73 -10.23 12.75
CA LEU A 454 38.43 -9.36 11.63
C LEU A 454 39.23 -9.76 10.38
N ALA A 455 40.53 -10.02 10.50
CA ALA A 455 41.36 -10.48 9.38
C ALA A 455 40.82 -11.78 8.74
N CYS A 456 40.31 -12.71 9.57
CA CYS A 456 39.68 -13.95 9.12
C CYS A 456 38.27 -13.73 8.52
N ARG A 457 37.47 -12.82 9.08
CA ARG A 457 36.14 -12.41 8.56
C ARG A 457 36.24 -11.84 7.14
N TYR A 458 37.31 -11.09 6.85
CA TYR A 458 37.55 -10.44 5.55
C TYR A 458 38.60 -11.18 4.68
N GLY A 459 38.97 -12.42 5.02
CA GLY A 459 39.85 -13.26 4.19
C GLY A 459 41.26 -12.71 3.94
N SER A 460 41.76 -11.80 4.78
CA SER A 460 43.01 -11.06 4.58
C SER A 460 44.24 -11.91 4.93
N LYS A 461 44.60 -12.84 4.03
CA LYS A 461 45.68 -13.84 4.20
C LYS A 461 46.96 -13.29 4.85
N ASP A 462 47.58 -12.28 4.25
CA ASP A 462 48.87 -11.75 4.70
C ASP A 462 48.78 -11.12 6.10
N VAL A 463 47.64 -10.52 6.43
CA VAL A 463 47.36 -9.97 7.77
C VAL A 463 47.17 -11.10 8.79
N VAL A 464 46.48 -12.18 8.41
CA VAL A 464 46.36 -13.39 9.24
C VAL A 464 47.74 -14.00 9.50
N GLU A 465 48.59 -14.10 8.46
CA GLU A 465 49.96 -14.62 8.60
C GLU A 465 50.81 -13.74 9.55
N LEU A 466 50.82 -12.42 9.37
CA LEU A 466 51.51 -11.48 10.27
C LEU A 466 51.02 -11.59 11.73
N LEU A 467 49.71 -11.70 11.94
CA LEU A 467 49.14 -11.86 13.28
C LEU A 467 49.51 -13.22 13.89
N LEU A 468 49.43 -14.33 13.14
CA LEU A 468 49.83 -15.66 13.63
C LEU A 468 51.33 -15.77 13.92
N GLN A 469 52.18 -14.99 13.24
CA GLN A 469 53.61 -14.89 13.55
C GLN A 469 53.90 -14.06 14.82
N HIS A 470 52.97 -13.21 15.26
CA HIS A 470 53.16 -12.37 16.45
C HIS A 470 52.90 -13.15 17.75
N LYS A 471 53.93 -13.23 18.61
CA LYS A 471 53.97 -14.08 19.82
C LYS A 471 52.82 -13.90 20.82
N ASP A 472 52.19 -12.71 20.83
CA ASP A 472 51.14 -12.35 21.79
C ASP A 472 49.72 -12.51 21.21
N THR A 473 49.57 -12.95 19.96
CA THR A 473 48.25 -13.16 19.34
C THR A 473 47.54 -14.35 19.97
N ASP A 474 46.33 -14.13 20.48
CA ASP A 474 45.49 -15.22 20.97
C ASP A 474 44.63 -15.82 19.85
N VAL A 475 45.03 -16.99 19.38
CA VAL A 475 44.35 -17.77 18.32
C VAL A 475 43.13 -18.53 18.87
N LYS A 476 43.01 -18.65 20.21
CA LYS A 476 41.90 -19.30 20.93
C LYS A 476 40.90 -18.31 21.51
N ALA A 477 41.12 -17.01 21.34
CA ALA A 477 40.14 -15.99 21.67
C ALA A 477 38.78 -16.33 21.03
N VAL A 478 37.71 -16.04 21.77
CA VAL A 478 36.32 -16.22 21.33
C VAL A 478 35.58 -14.89 21.41
N MET A 479 34.72 -14.67 20.43
CA MET A 479 33.68 -13.66 20.46
C MET A 479 32.52 -14.07 21.39
N GLU A 480 31.54 -13.19 21.54
CA GLU A 480 30.16 -13.56 21.87
C GLU A 480 29.63 -14.70 20.95
N ASP A 481 28.66 -15.47 21.41
CA ASP A 481 28.23 -16.79 20.85
C ASP A 481 29.36 -17.84 20.70
N GLY A 482 30.59 -17.59 21.16
CA GLY A 482 31.71 -18.53 21.07
C GLY A 482 32.36 -18.65 19.69
N TRP A 483 32.21 -17.66 18.79
CA TRP A 483 32.91 -17.70 17.49
C TRP A 483 34.42 -17.59 17.69
N THR A 484 35.19 -18.43 16.97
CA THR A 484 36.65 -18.29 16.84
C THR A 484 37.04 -17.77 15.46
N ALA A 485 38.30 -17.36 15.29
CA ALA A 485 38.90 -17.01 14.00
C ALA A 485 38.67 -18.11 12.92
N LEU A 486 38.76 -19.39 13.30
CA LEU A 486 38.50 -20.53 12.40
C LEU A 486 37.02 -20.64 12.00
N HIS A 487 36.09 -20.40 12.93
CA HIS A 487 34.65 -20.36 12.61
C HIS A 487 34.32 -19.27 11.58
N LEU A 488 34.92 -18.08 11.72
CA LEU A 488 34.77 -17.00 10.74
C LEU A 488 35.37 -17.40 9.38
N ALA A 489 36.62 -17.86 9.34
CA ALA A 489 37.29 -18.27 8.11
C ALA A 489 36.49 -19.36 7.35
N CYS A 490 35.89 -20.32 8.08
CA CYS A 490 35.05 -21.37 7.51
C CYS A 490 33.67 -20.89 7.06
N ARG A 491 33.09 -19.87 7.70
CA ARG A 491 31.83 -19.21 7.29
C ARG A 491 31.98 -18.40 6.01
N TYR A 492 33.10 -17.69 5.85
CA TYR A 492 33.38 -16.85 4.68
C TYR A 492 34.14 -17.61 3.56
N GLY A 493 34.51 -18.87 3.79
CA GLY A 493 35.03 -19.78 2.76
C GLY A 493 36.47 -19.53 2.33
N SER A 494 37.24 -18.76 3.10
CA SER A 494 38.60 -18.33 2.76
C SER A 494 39.61 -19.47 2.95
N LYS A 495 39.73 -20.35 1.94
CA LYS A 495 40.59 -21.54 1.92
C LYS A 495 41.98 -21.30 2.51
N ASP A 496 42.74 -20.35 1.97
CA ASP A 496 44.09 -20.01 2.40
C ASP A 496 44.19 -19.59 3.88
N VAL A 497 43.16 -18.90 4.39
CA VAL A 497 43.10 -18.50 5.81
C VAL A 497 42.79 -19.69 6.71
N VAL A 498 41.88 -20.57 6.27
CA VAL A 498 41.62 -21.85 6.97
C VAL A 498 42.88 -22.72 6.99
N GLU A 499 43.62 -22.80 5.88
CA GLU A 499 44.88 -23.53 5.80
C GLU A 499 45.95 -22.96 6.76
N LEU A 500 46.17 -21.64 6.76
CA LEU A 500 47.08 -20.98 7.71
C LEU A 500 46.71 -21.24 9.17
N LEU A 501 45.41 -21.16 9.50
CA LEU A 501 44.92 -21.45 10.85
C LEU A 501 45.13 -22.92 11.22
N LEU A 502 44.80 -23.87 10.34
CA LEU A 502 44.99 -25.31 10.59
C LEU A 502 46.48 -25.72 10.69
N GLN A 503 47.39 -24.97 10.08
CA GLN A 503 48.84 -25.16 10.25
C GLN A 503 49.35 -24.57 11.58
N HIS A 504 48.63 -23.64 12.21
CA HIS A 504 49.05 -23.04 13.48
C HIS A 504 48.76 -23.95 14.68
N LYS A 505 49.81 -24.32 15.43
CA LYS A 505 49.82 -25.32 16.50
C LYS A 505 48.77 -25.12 17.61
N ASP A 506 48.33 -23.88 17.85
CA ASP A 506 47.42 -23.51 18.94
C ASP A 506 45.96 -23.37 18.47
N THR A 507 45.66 -23.59 17.19
CA THR A 507 44.28 -23.51 16.67
C THR A 507 43.43 -24.67 17.20
N ASP A 508 42.35 -24.36 17.91
CA ASP A 508 41.40 -25.39 18.35
C ASP A 508 40.33 -25.66 17.27
N VAL A 509 40.49 -26.80 16.59
CA VAL A 509 39.56 -27.30 15.55
C VAL A 509 38.32 -27.98 16.16
N LYS A 510 38.35 -28.29 17.46
CA LYS A 510 37.23 -28.88 18.22
C LYS A 510 36.43 -27.83 18.99
N ALA A 511 36.83 -26.57 18.94
CA ALA A 511 36.05 -25.46 19.48
C ALA A 511 34.62 -25.48 18.92
N VAL A 512 33.66 -25.12 19.77
CA VAL A 512 32.24 -25.02 19.44
C VAL A 512 31.71 -23.65 19.83
N MET A 513 30.80 -23.14 19.01
CA MET A 513 29.92 -22.02 19.34
C MET A 513 28.90 -22.42 20.43
N GLU A 514 28.16 -21.46 20.98
CA GLU A 514 27.10 -21.72 21.97
C GLU A 514 25.99 -22.67 21.46
N ASP A 515 25.65 -22.61 20.17
CA ASP A 515 24.72 -23.59 19.56
C ASP A 515 25.36 -24.97 19.32
N GLY A 516 26.62 -25.19 19.73
CA GLY A 516 27.37 -26.42 19.49
C GLY A 516 27.92 -26.57 18.07
N SER A 517 27.79 -25.58 17.19
CA SER A 517 28.41 -25.63 15.85
C SER A 517 29.93 -25.64 15.93
N THR A 518 30.55 -26.57 15.22
CA THR A 518 32.00 -26.56 14.93
C THR A 518 32.28 -25.86 13.59
N ALA A 519 33.56 -25.57 13.32
CA ALA A 519 34.02 -25.06 12.02
C ALA A 519 33.51 -25.88 10.81
N LEU A 520 33.43 -27.21 10.95
CA LEU A 520 32.89 -28.12 9.92
C LEU A 520 31.39 -27.90 9.68
N HIS A 521 30.60 -27.65 10.73
CA HIS A 521 29.16 -27.34 10.57
C HIS A 521 28.96 -26.08 9.73
N LEU A 522 29.79 -25.05 9.95
CA LEU A 522 29.75 -23.82 9.16
C LEU A 522 30.18 -24.07 7.72
N ALA A 523 31.32 -24.74 7.49
CA ALA A 523 31.80 -25.05 6.14
C ALA A 523 30.75 -25.84 5.32
N CYS A 524 30.08 -26.82 5.93
CA CYS A 524 28.99 -27.58 5.30
C CYS A 524 27.71 -26.76 5.09
N ARG A 525 27.39 -25.81 5.98
CA ARG A 525 26.26 -24.87 5.84
C ARG A 525 26.46 -23.88 4.69
N TYR A 526 27.66 -23.34 4.55
CA TYR A 526 28.00 -22.36 3.50
C TYR A 526 28.46 -23.02 2.18
N ARG A 527 28.67 -24.34 2.17
CA ARG A 527 28.94 -25.21 1.00
C ARG A 527 30.35 -25.07 0.40
N SER A 528 31.31 -24.63 1.21
CA SER A 528 32.70 -24.43 0.80
C SER A 528 33.46 -25.76 0.72
N LYS A 529 33.37 -26.46 -0.41
CA LYS A 529 33.97 -27.80 -0.65
C LYS A 529 35.43 -27.89 -0.17
N ASP A 530 36.29 -27.01 -0.67
CA ASP A 530 37.72 -26.98 -0.34
C ASP A 530 38.01 -26.80 1.17
N VAL A 531 37.17 -26.02 1.86
CA VAL A 531 37.28 -25.82 3.31
C VAL A 531 36.82 -27.07 4.06
N VAL A 532 35.75 -27.73 3.62
CA VAL A 532 35.35 -29.03 4.15
C VAL A 532 36.46 -30.07 3.95
N GLU A 533 37.06 -30.12 2.77
CA GLU A 533 38.15 -31.04 2.45
C GLU A 533 39.38 -30.81 3.34
N LEU A 534 39.83 -29.56 3.50
CA LEU A 534 40.92 -29.21 4.44
C LEU A 534 40.61 -29.59 5.89
N LEU A 535 39.38 -29.31 6.36
CA LEU A 535 38.96 -29.68 7.71
C LEU A 535 38.95 -31.20 7.89
N LEU A 536 38.41 -31.96 6.93
CA LEU A 536 38.34 -33.43 7.01
C LEU A 536 39.72 -34.11 6.91
N GLN A 537 40.71 -33.46 6.28
CA GLN A 537 42.10 -33.92 6.31
C GLN A 537 42.78 -33.66 7.67
N HIS A 538 42.28 -32.75 8.50
CA HIS A 538 42.85 -32.46 9.81
C HIS A 538 42.43 -33.51 10.86
N LYS A 539 43.41 -34.18 11.46
CA LYS A 539 43.27 -35.34 12.37
C LYS A 539 42.33 -35.16 13.58
N ASP A 540 42.10 -33.91 13.99
CA ASP A 540 41.30 -33.56 15.18
C ASP A 540 39.84 -33.18 14.85
N THR A 541 39.45 -33.17 13.57
CA THR A 541 38.09 -32.80 13.15
C THR A 541 37.09 -33.92 13.46
N ASP A 542 36.14 -33.67 14.38
CA ASP A 542 35.07 -34.62 14.64
C ASP A 542 33.90 -34.47 13.64
N VAL A 543 33.81 -35.45 12.73
CA VAL A 543 32.73 -35.57 11.74
C VAL A 543 31.37 -35.95 12.35
N LYS A 544 31.37 -36.48 13.58
CA LYS A 544 30.19 -36.94 14.32
C LYS A 544 29.67 -35.90 15.31
N ALA A 545 30.38 -34.78 15.48
CA ALA A 545 29.96 -33.68 16.33
C ALA A 545 28.51 -33.28 15.99
N VAL A 546 27.73 -32.97 17.04
CA VAL A 546 26.36 -32.49 16.92
C VAL A 546 26.22 -31.12 17.55
N ARG A 547 25.66 -30.19 16.77
CA ARG A 547 25.16 -28.92 17.27
C ARG A 547 23.73 -29.06 17.80
N GLU A 548 23.10 -27.96 18.18
CA GLU A 548 21.77 -27.88 18.78
C GLU A 548 20.71 -28.68 18.02
N HIS A 549 19.79 -29.28 18.78
CA HIS A 549 18.80 -30.24 18.32
C HIS A 549 19.39 -31.49 17.60
N GLY A 550 20.66 -31.83 17.84
CA GLY A 550 21.28 -33.06 17.31
C GLY A 550 21.64 -32.99 15.83
N TRP A 551 21.87 -31.80 15.28
CA TRP A 551 22.25 -31.66 13.87
C TRP A 551 23.74 -31.98 13.69
N THR A 552 24.06 -32.88 12.76
CA THR A 552 25.44 -33.11 12.30
C THR A 552 25.78 -32.26 11.06
N ALA A 553 27.07 -32.19 10.70
CA ALA A 553 27.54 -31.58 9.46
C ALA A 553 26.82 -32.12 8.20
N LEU A 554 26.53 -33.43 8.16
CA LEU A 554 25.80 -34.08 7.06
C LEU A 554 24.35 -33.58 6.94
N HIS A 555 23.66 -33.33 8.06
CA HIS A 555 22.31 -32.74 8.03
C HIS A 555 22.31 -31.34 7.41
N LEU A 556 23.34 -30.53 7.68
CA LEU A 556 23.50 -29.21 7.07
C LEU A 556 23.82 -29.33 5.57
N ALA A 557 24.80 -30.16 5.19
CA ALA A 557 25.18 -30.38 3.79
C ALA A 557 23.97 -30.82 2.93
N CYS A 558 23.17 -31.77 3.44
CA CYS A 558 21.96 -32.26 2.79
C CYS A 558 20.83 -31.22 2.72
N ARG A 559 20.71 -30.31 3.70
CA ARG A 559 19.74 -29.21 3.67
C ARG A 559 20.11 -28.13 2.65
N TYR A 560 21.37 -27.73 2.62
CA TYR A 560 21.86 -26.64 1.76
C TYR A 560 22.21 -27.11 0.34
N GLY A 561 22.31 -28.43 0.12
CA GLY A 561 22.25 -29.05 -1.20
C GLY A 561 23.57 -29.15 -1.94
N SER A 562 24.70 -29.29 -1.24
CA SER A 562 26.01 -29.53 -1.87
C SER A 562 26.30 -31.03 -1.92
N LYS A 563 26.14 -31.63 -3.11
CA LYS A 563 26.42 -33.06 -3.33
C LYS A 563 27.87 -33.41 -3.00
N ASP A 564 28.84 -32.64 -3.50
CA ASP A 564 30.28 -32.85 -3.25
C ASP A 564 30.63 -32.87 -1.76
N VAL A 565 30.02 -31.99 -0.95
CA VAL A 565 30.22 -31.97 0.51
C VAL A 565 29.57 -33.19 1.18
N VAL A 566 28.39 -33.61 0.71
CA VAL A 566 27.73 -34.85 1.17
C VAL A 566 28.58 -36.09 0.85
N GLU A 567 29.20 -36.13 -0.33
CA GLU A 567 30.11 -37.18 -0.76
C GLU A 567 31.40 -37.21 0.08
N LEU A 568 32.07 -36.07 0.27
CA LEU A 568 33.26 -35.96 1.13
C LEU A 568 33.00 -36.39 2.59
N LEU A 569 31.84 -36.05 3.15
CA LEU A 569 31.43 -36.46 4.50
C LEU A 569 31.15 -37.95 4.62
N LEU A 570 30.51 -38.56 3.61
CA LEU A 570 30.15 -39.98 3.61
C LEU A 570 31.33 -40.92 3.29
N GLN A 571 32.42 -40.39 2.74
CA GLN A 571 33.70 -41.08 2.66
C GLN A 571 34.41 -41.20 4.02
N GLN A 572 34.00 -40.46 5.05
CA GLN A 572 34.66 -40.47 6.36
C GLN A 572 34.22 -41.64 7.25
N ASN A 573 35.18 -42.21 7.97
CA ASN A 573 34.98 -43.37 8.84
C ASN A 573 34.02 -43.08 10.01
N GLY A 574 32.78 -43.54 9.87
CA GLY A 574 31.76 -43.49 10.92
C GLY A 574 30.72 -42.37 10.78
N THR A 575 30.66 -41.69 9.62
CA THR A 575 29.50 -40.87 9.27
C THR A 575 28.28 -41.77 9.04
N ASP A 576 27.25 -41.67 9.90
CA ASP A 576 26.00 -42.41 9.68
C ASP A 576 25.10 -41.67 8.69
N VAL A 577 24.82 -42.32 7.55
CA VAL A 577 23.93 -41.83 6.49
C VAL A 577 22.47 -41.69 6.96
N ASN A 578 22.08 -42.42 8.01
CA ASN A 578 20.76 -42.40 8.64
C ASN A 578 20.75 -41.69 10.01
N ALA A 579 21.80 -40.93 10.35
CA ALA A 579 21.89 -40.18 11.59
C ALA A 579 20.59 -39.37 11.83
N VAL A 580 20.18 -39.20 13.08
CA VAL A 580 18.93 -38.49 13.41
C VAL A 580 19.18 -37.27 14.31
N THR A 581 18.54 -36.17 13.95
CA THR A 581 18.30 -35.03 14.87
C THR A 581 17.44 -35.45 16.08
N ASN A 582 17.39 -34.61 17.11
CA ASN A 582 16.54 -34.78 18.29
C ASN A 582 15.02 -34.83 17.96
N HIS A 583 14.63 -34.49 16.73
CA HIS A 583 13.25 -34.60 16.24
C HIS A 583 13.05 -35.77 15.25
N GLY A 584 14.06 -36.62 15.05
CA GLY A 584 14.01 -37.82 14.21
C GLY A 584 14.18 -37.58 12.71
N TYR A 585 14.43 -36.34 12.25
CA TYR A 585 14.78 -36.10 10.84
C TYR A 585 16.18 -36.65 10.56
N THR A 586 16.33 -37.34 9.43
CA THR A 586 17.61 -37.80 8.86
C THR A 586 18.12 -36.83 7.77
N PRO A 587 19.36 -36.99 7.25
CA PRO A 587 19.84 -36.21 6.12
C PRO A 587 18.94 -36.32 4.88
N LEU A 588 18.39 -37.51 4.60
CA LEU A 588 17.44 -37.72 3.50
C LEU A 588 16.13 -36.94 3.71
N HIS A 589 15.56 -36.94 4.92
CA HIS A 589 14.38 -36.11 5.23
C HIS A 589 14.61 -34.63 4.89
N LEU A 590 15.79 -34.10 5.23
CA LEU A 590 16.13 -32.69 4.97
C LEU A 590 16.35 -32.42 3.48
N ALA A 591 17.10 -33.28 2.79
CA ALA A 591 17.32 -33.19 1.34
C ALA A 591 15.98 -33.23 0.58
N SER A 592 15.10 -34.17 0.94
CA SER A 592 13.79 -34.31 0.32
C SER A 592 12.86 -33.12 0.60
N SER A 593 12.81 -32.64 1.85
CA SER A 593 12.02 -31.45 2.22
C SER A 593 12.45 -30.18 1.50
N HIS A 594 13.73 -30.04 1.14
CA HIS A 594 14.30 -28.85 0.48
C HIS A 594 14.51 -29.04 -1.03
N GLY A 595 14.00 -30.14 -1.63
CA GLY A 595 14.05 -30.36 -3.08
C GLY A 595 15.43 -30.66 -3.65
N ARG A 596 16.36 -31.21 -2.86
CA ARG A 596 17.74 -31.44 -3.28
C ARG A 596 17.89 -32.72 -4.11
N THR A 597 17.33 -32.74 -5.31
CA THR A 597 17.25 -33.91 -6.21
C THR A 597 18.57 -34.68 -6.34
N GLU A 598 19.68 -34.03 -6.67
CA GLU A 598 21.00 -34.68 -6.79
C GLU A 598 21.51 -35.30 -5.48
N VAL A 599 21.22 -34.67 -4.34
CA VAL A 599 21.58 -35.20 -3.02
C VAL A 599 20.68 -36.37 -2.65
N VAL A 600 19.38 -36.30 -2.97
CA VAL A 600 18.44 -37.41 -2.78
C VAL A 600 18.87 -38.62 -3.60
N ASP A 601 19.15 -38.46 -4.90
CA ASP A 601 19.67 -39.50 -5.80
C ASP A 601 20.99 -40.10 -5.27
N PHE A 602 21.93 -39.27 -4.83
CA PHE A 602 23.20 -39.73 -4.27
C PHE A 602 23.02 -40.48 -2.94
N LEU A 603 22.14 -40.01 -2.04
CA LEU A 603 21.84 -40.64 -0.74
C LEU A 603 21.16 -42.00 -0.92
N LEU A 604 20.21 -42.12 -1.85
CA LEU A 604 19.47 -43.36 -2.13
C LEU A 604 20.38 -44.48 -2.69
N LYS A 605 21.53 -44.12 -3.28
CA LYS A 605 22.55 -45.06 -3.76
C LYS A 605 23.52 -45.52 -2.65
N GLN A 606 23.46 -44.95 -1.44
CA GLN A 606 24.37 -45.31 -0.36
C GLN A 606 23.99 -46.62 0.31
N LYS A 607 25.00 -47.45 0.59
CA LYS A 607 24.83 -48.73 1.26
C LYS A 607 24.25 -48.55 2.67
N GLY A 608 23.03 -49.04 2.87
CA GLY A 608 22.34 -49.00 4.16
C GLY A 608 21.41 -47.80 4.37
N MET A 609 21.17 -46.96 3.37
CA MET A 609 20.14 -45.91 3.42
C MET A 609 18.74 -46.48 3.70
N ASP A 610 18.04 -45.93 4.70
CA ASP A 610 16.65 -46.24 5.02
C ASP A 610 15.72 -45.13 4.48
N VAL A 611 15.23 -45.33 3.25
CA VAL A 611 14.26 -44.46 2.58
C VAL A 611 12.91 -44.35 3.33
N ASN A 612 12.64 -45.28 4.24
CA ASN A 612 11.38 -45.41 4.98
C ASN A 612 11.48 -45.06 6.47
N LYS A 613 12.64 -44.55 6.91
CA LYS A 613 12.83 -44.00 8.27
C LYS A 613 11.78 -42.92 8.55
N VAL A 614 11.32 -42.83 9.80
CA VAL A 614 10.34 -41.82 10.23
C VAL A 614 10.91 -40.86 11.28
N ASN A 615 10.46 -39.61 11.25
CA ASN A 615 10.68 -38.63 12.31
C ASN A 615 9.71 -38.82 13.50
N LEU A 616 9.80 -37.99 14.55
CA LEU A 616 8.90 -38.07 15.72
C LEU A 616 7.42 -37.78 15.41
N LYS A 617 7.08 -37.23 14.24
CA LYS A 617 5.71 -37.04 13.74
C LYS A 617 5.22 -38.19 12.85
N GLY A 618 6.03 -39.24 12.67
CA GLY A 618 5.73 -40.32 11.73
C GLY A 618 5.92 -39.94 10.25
N ASP A 619 6.35 -38.71 9.93
CA ASP A 619 6.68 -38.32 8.57
C ASP A 619 7.86 -39.20 8.07
N THR A 620 7.77 -39.71 6.85
CA THR A 620 8.94 -40.22 6.08
C THR A 620 9.53 -39.10 5.21
N PRO A 621 10.70 -39.26 4.55
CA PRO A 621 11.19 -38.30 3.56
C PRO A 621 10.17 -38.00 2.45
N LEU A 622 9.35 -38.99 2.08
CA LEU A 622 8.26 -38.85 1.11
C LEU A 622 7.14 -37.94 1.62
N HIS A 623 6.73 -38.04 2.89
CA HIS A 623 5.75 -37.11 3.47
C HIS A 623 6.26 -35.66 3.40
N LEU A 624 7.55 -35.45 3.66
CA LEU A 624 8.16 -34.12 3.60
C LEU A 624 8.31 -33.62 2.15
N ALA A 625 8.64 -34.49 1.19
CA ALA A 625 8.68 -34.13 -0.22
C ALA A 625 7.29 -33.70 -0.73
N VAL A 626 6.24 -34.43 -0.37
CA VAL A 626 4.85 -34.07 -0.69
C VAL A 626 4.46 -32.76 0.00
N ARG A 627 4.62 -32.65 1.32
CA ARG A 627 4.18 -31.48 2.11
C ARG A 627 4.91 -30.17 1.73
N ASN A 628 6.05 -30.25 1.05
CA ASN A 628 6.76 -29.09 0.52
C ASN A 628 6.64 -28.95 -1.01
N HIS A 629 5.75 -29.72 -1.68
CA HIS A 629 5.56 -29.72 -3.14
C HIS A 629 6.88 -29.89 -3.92
N LYS A 630 7.54 -31.04 -3.73
CA LYS A 630 8.82 -31.39 -4.38
C LYS A 630 8.64 -32.59 -5.31
N THR A 631 7.87 -32.37 -6.39
CA THR A 631 7.35 -33.44 -7.27
C THR A 631 8.43 -34.33 -7.88
N ASP A 632 9.57 -33.77 -8.32
CA ASP A 632 10.70 -34.57 -8.81
C ASP A 632 11.24 -35.52 -7.72
N VAL A 633 11.42 -34.99 -6.50
CA VAL A 633 11.86 -35.77 -5.33
C VAL A 633 10.82 -36.83 -4.96
N VAL A 634 9.51 -36.54 -5.07
CA VAL A 634 8.45 -37.54 -4.89
C VAL A 634 8.63 -38.68 -5.89
N ALA A 635 8.84 -38.38 -7.17
CA ALA A 635 9.06 -39.40 -8.21
C ALA A 635 10.33 -40.24 -7.94
N PHE A 636 11.45 -39.60 -7.58
CA PHE A 636 12.70 -40.30 -7.22
C PHE A 636 12.57 -41.18 -5.97
N LEU A 637 11.86 -40.72 -4.94
CA LEU A 637 11.62 -41.50 -3.72
C LEU A 637 10.72 -42.71 -4.00
N VAL A 638 9.65 -42.52 -4.79
CA VAL A 638 8.72 -43.58 -5.17
C VAL A 638 9.43 -44.69 -5.97
N SER A 639 10.19 -44.34 -7.02
CA SER A 639 10.94 -45.33 -7.80
C SER A 639 12.10 -45.98 -7.02
N SER A 640 12.53 -45.36 -5.92
CA SER A 640 13.52 -45.91 -4.97
C SER A 640 12.90 -46.66 -3.78
N GLY A 641 11.63 -47.03 -3.84
CA GLY A 641 10.98 -47.90 -2.84
C GLY A 641 10.46 -47.20 -1.58
N ALA A 642 10.18 -45.90 -1.64
CA ALA A 642 9.48 -45.20 -0.56
C ALA A 642 8.04 -45.73 -0.41
N ASN A 643 7.62 -46.01 0.82
CA ASN A 643 6.31 -46.57 1.13
C ASN A 643 5.21 -45.49 1.05
N VAL A 644 4.54 -45.43 -0.09
CA VAL A 644 3.40 -44.53 -0.38
C VAL A 644 2.18 -44.73 0.52
N ASN A 645 2.09 -45.86 1.24
CA ASN A 645 1.01 -46.17 2.18
C ASN A 645 1.37 -45.90 3.64
N LYS A 646 2.63 -45.53 3.94
CA LYS A 646 3.04 -45.25 5.32
C LYS A 646 2.20 -44.08 5.86
N GLN A 647 1.70 -44.22 7.08
CA GLN A 647 0.92 -43.21 7.76
C GLN A 647 1.74 -42.45 8.79
N ASP A 648 1.51 -41.14 8.91
CA ASP A 648 2.05 -40.26 9.93
C ASP A 648 1.32 -40.38 11.29
N SER A 649 1.69 -39.55 12.26
CA SER A 649 1.06 -39.49 13.59
C SER A 649 -0.42 -39.04 13.58
N PHE A 650 -0.95 -38.52 12.46
CA PHE A 650 -2.38 -38.22 12.25
C PHE A 650 -3.10 -39.32 11.46
N GLY A 651 -2.39 -40.34 10.98
CA GLY A 651 -2.91 -41.37 10.09
C GLY A 651 -2.91 -40.96 8.61
N ASN A 652 -2.39 -39.79 8.25
CA ASN A 652 -2.36 -39.35 6.87
C ASN A 652 -1.26 -40.10 6.12
N THR A 653 -1.57 -40.59 4.92
CA THR A 653 -0.55 -41.05 3.95
C THR A 653 -0.04 -39.86 3.12
N PRO A 654 1.07 -40.00 2.36
CA PRO A 654 1.49 -39.03 1.37
C PRO A 654 0.37 -38.61 0.40
N LEU A 655 -0.56 -39.51 0.04
CA LEU A 655 -1.70 -39.17 -0.81
C LEU A 655 -2.68 -38.19 -0.13
N HIS A 656 -2.98 -38.36 1.17
CA HIS A 656 -3.82 -37.42 1.92
C HIS A 656 -3.19 -36.01 1.94
N TRP A 657 -1.88 -35.94 2.18
CA TRP A 657 -1.14 -34.67 2.15
C TRP A 657 -1.13 -34.02 0.76
N ALA A 658 -1.01 -34.80 -0.32
CA ALA A 658 -1.07 -34.27 -1.68
C ALA A 658 -2.47 -33.73 -2.03
N VAL A 659 -3.53 -34.46 -1.64
CA VAL A 659 -4.93 -34.09 -1.88
C VAL A 659 -5.32 -32.84 -1.10
N GLY A 660 -5.05 -32.78 0.21
CA GLY A 660 -5.45 -31.63 1.05
C GLY A 660 -4.85 -30.30 0.58
N ASN A 661 -3.62 -30.34 0.06
CA ASN A 661 -2.91 -29.17 -0.49
C ASN A 661 -3.18 -28.94 -2.00
N ASN A 662 -3.98 -29.77 -2.66
CA ASN A 662 -4.26 -29.73 -4.10
C ASN A 662 -3.01 -29.83 -5.01
N TYR A 663 -2.05 -30.68 -4.65
CA TYR A 663 -0.88 -30.97 -5.48
C TYR A 663 -1.22 -32.06 -6.52
N GLU A 664 -2.01 -31.69 -7.53
CA GLU A 664 -2.48 -32.59 -8.59
C GLU A 664 -1.35 -33.37 -9.30
N ASP A 665 -0.21 -32.73 -9.53
CA ASP A 665 0.97 -33.34 -10.13
C ASP A 665 1.56 -34.44 -9.24
N VAL A 666 1.64 -34.18 -7.94
CA VAL A 666 2.00 -35.18 -6.92
C VAL A 666 0.96 -36.29 -6.83
N VAL A 667 -0.34 -35.97 -6.88
CA VAL A 667 -1.43 -36.96 -6.96
C VAL A 667 -1.28 -37.83 -8.22
N LYS A 668 -0.99 -37.23 -9.38
CA LYS A 668 -0.73 -37.95 -10.65
C LYS A 668 0.50 -38.87 -10.53
N VAL A 669 1.59 -38.44 -9.90
CA VAL A 669 2.78 -39.30 -9.65
C VAL A 669 2.45 -40.46 -8.70
N LEU A 670 1.74 -40.19 -7.59
CA LEU A 670 1.36 -41.22 -6.62
C LEU A 670 0.40 -42.26 -7.21
N LEU A 671 -0.60 -41.84 -8.00
CA LEU A 671 -1.57 -42.75 -8.62
C LEU A 671 -1.02 -43.54 -9.83
N ASN A 672 -0.06 -43.01 -10.59
CA ASN A 672 0.35 -43.58 -11.90
C ASN A 672 1.77 -44.18 -11.95
N SER A 673 2.54 -44.18 -10.85
CA SER A 673 3.82 -44.90 -10.82
C SER A 673 3.63 -46.40 -11.05
N LYS A 674 4.49 -47.00 -11.90
CA LYS A 674 4.50 -48.43 -12.18
C LYS A 674 5.04 -49.26 -11.01
N GLU A 675 5.73 -48.63 -10.07
CA GLU A 675 6.15 -49.23 -8.79
C GLU A 675 4.99 -49.26 -7.77
N ASN A 676 4.01 -48.36 -7.88
CA ASN A 676 2.91 -48.19 -6.92
C ASN A 676 1.74 -49.19 -7.05
N ASN A 677 1.96 -50.39 -7.59
CA ASN A 677 0.91 -51.43 -7.75
C ASN A 677 0.23 -51.88 -6.44
N ASN A 678 0.75 -51.44 -5.28
CA ASN A 678 0.21 -51.72 -3.94
C ASN A 678 -0.42 -50.49 -3.27
N LEU A 679 -0.71 -49.39 -3.98
CA LEU A 679 -1.27 -48.16 -3.40
C LEU A 679 -2.64 -48.41 -2.74
N GLN A 680 -2.75 -48.08 -1.46
CA GLN A 680 -3.99 -48.20 -0.68
C GLN A 680 -4.78 -46.89 -0.75
N VAL A 681 -5.42 -46.63 -1.90
CA VAL A 681 -6.18 -45.39 -2.16
C VAL A 681 -7.29 -45.13 -1.12
N ASN A 682 -7.90 -46.21 -0.59
CA ASN A 682 -8.93 -46.16 0.45
C ASN A 682 -8.37 -46.25 1.89
N GLN A 683 -7.06 -46.11 2.10
CA GLN A 683 -6.50 -46.11 3.46
C GLN A 683 -7.12 -44.97 4.27
N LYS A 684 -7.52 -45.24 5.51
CA LYS A 684 -8.19 -44.26 6.38
C LYS A 684 -7.23 -43.62 7.37
N ASN A 685 -7.27 -42.29 7.49
CA ASN A 685 -6.58 -41.56 8.56
C ASN A 685 -7.32 -41.65 9.90
N LYS A 686 -6.83 -40.98 10.96
CA LYS A 686 -7.47 -41.05 12.30
C LYS A 686 -8.86 -40.42 12.39
N LEU A 687 -9.29 -39.65 11.39
CA LEU A 687 -10.67 -39.16 11.27
C LEU A 687 -11.59 -40.16 10.55
N GLY A 688 -11.04 -41.24 9.99
CA GLY A 688 -11.74 -42.16 9.10
C GLY A 688 -11.76 -41.68 7.63
N SER A 689 -11.32 -40.45 7.35
CA SER A 689 -11.17 -39.92 5.98
C SER A 689 -10.30 -40.84 5.14
N THR A 690 -10.72 -41.09 3.90
CA THR A 690 -9.84 -41.51 2.79
C THR A 690 -9.40 -40.29 1.99
N ALA A 691 -8.48 -40.48 1.04
CA ALA A 691 -8.10 -39.44 0.08
C ALA A 691 -9.32 -38.80 -0.63
N LEU A 692 -10.34 -39.59 -1.00
CA LEU A 692 -11.55 -39.07 -1.65
C LEU A 692 -12.40 -38.19 -0.71
N HIS A 693 -12.47 -38.53 0.58
CA HIS A 693 -13.20 -37.73 1.57
C HIS A 693 -12.60 -36.33 1.66
N ASP A 694 -11.28 -36.22 1.75
CA ASP A 694 -10.61 -34.92 1.85
C ASP A 694 -10.70 -34.13 0.54
N ALA A 695 -10.61 -34.79 -0.63
CA ALA A 695 -10.84 -34.14 -1.92
C ALA A 695 -12.25 -33.52 -2.02
N CYS A 696 -13.29 -34.26 -1.62
CA CYS A 696 -14.67 -33.78 -1.62
C CYS A 696 -14.93 -32.71 -0.53
N ARG A 697 -14.35 -32.86 0.67
CA ARG A 697 -14.42 -31.89 1.78
C ARG A 697 -13.91 -30.51 1.38
N TYR A 698 -12.87 -30.47 0.54
CA TYR A 698 -12.23 -29.24 0.04
C TYR A 698 -12.67 -28.83 -1.38
N GLY A 699 -13.63 -29.53 -2.01
CA GLY A 699 -14.17 -29.16 -3.33
C GLY A 699 -13.19 -29.34 -4.51
N ARG A 700 -12.21 -30.24 -4.39
CA ARG A 700 -11.10 -30.36 -5.37
C ARG A 700 -11.49 -31.18 -6.60
N LYS A 701 -12.29 -30.58 -7.50
CA LYS A 701 -12.85 -31.23 -8.71
C LYS A 701 -11.88 -32.15 -9.45
N ASP A 702 -10.75 -31.62 -9.89
CA ASP A 702 -9.77 -32.35 -10.73
C ASP A 702 -9.09 -33.49 -9.94
N VAL A 703 -8.86 -33.30 -8.64
CA VAL A 703 -8.35 -34.33 -7.74
C VAL A 703 -9.39 -35.42 -7.46
N VAL A 704 -10.67 -35.07 -7.35
CA VAL A 704 -11.78 -36.04 -7.28
C VAL A 704 -11.84 -36.85 -8.57
N GLU A 705 -11.77 -36.21 -9.75
CA GLU A 705 -11.78 -36.91 -11.04
C GLU A 705 -10.58 -37.87 -11.19
N LEU A 706 -9.38 -37.47 -10.73
CA LEU A 706 -8.19 -38.33 -10.71
C LEU A 706 -8.34 -39.53 -9.78
N LEU A 707 -8.92 -39.35 -8.60
CA LEU A 707 -9.17 -40.43 -7.63
C LEU A 707 -10.25 -41.40 -8.12
N LEU A 708 -11.35 -40.89 -8.69
CA LEU A 708 -12.45 -41.73 -9.22
C LEU A 708 -12.04 -42.54 -10.45
N LYS A 709 -11.06 -42.06 -11.24
CA LYS A 709 -10.43 -42.83 -12.34
C LYS A 709 -9.56 -44.01 -11.84
N HIS A 710 -9.17 -44.05 -10.57
CA HIS A 710 -8.39 -45.15 -10.03
C HIS A 710 -9.30 -46.33 -9.66
N LYS A 711 -9.12 -47.48 -10.32
CA LYS A 711 -10.00 -48.66 -10.31
C LYS A 711 -10.43 -49.16 -8.91
N ASP A 712 -9.58 -48.98 -7.90
CA ASP A 712 -9.78 -49.51 -6.55
C ASP A 712 -10.45 -48.49 -5.59
N THR A 713 -10.81 -47.29 -6.07
CA THR A 713 -11.39 -46.22 -5.24
C THR A 713 -12.82 -46.55 -4.82
N ASP A 714 -13.08 -46.58 -3.51
CA ASP A 714 -14.41 -46.78 -2.93
C ASP A 714 -15.12 -45.44 -2.73
N VAL A 715 -16.10 -45.16 -3.60
CA VAL A 715 -16.93 -43.95 -3.57
C VAL A 715 -17.89 -43.91 -2.37
N ASN A 716 -18.23 -45.09 -1.81
CA ASN A 716 -19.16 -45.26 -0.70
C ASN A 716 -18.46 -45.48 0.65
N ALA A 717 -17.13 -45.41 0.68
CA ALA A 717 -16.37 -45.39 1.92
C ALA A 717 -16.91 -44.29 2.85
N VAL A 718 -16.90 -44.56 4.16
CA VAL A 718 -17.33 -43.61 5.21
C VAL A 718 -16.20 -43.20 6.15
N GLU A 719 -16.12 -41.93 6.53
CA GLU A 719 -15.33 -41.48 7.68
C GLU A 719 -16.06 -41.71 9.00
N ASN A 720 -15.44 -41.31 10.13
CA ASN A 720 -16.09 -41.40 11.44
C ASN A 720 -17.44 -40.65 11.41
N LYS A 721 -18.47 -41.20 12.07
CA LYS A 721 -19.86 -40.71 12.03
C LYS A 721 -20.64 -41.03 10.74
N GLY A 722 -20.09 -41.83 9.84
CA GLY A 722 -20.82 -42.32 8.65
C GLY A 722 -20.93 -41.32 7.50
N TRP A 723 -20.12 -40.26 7.48
CA TRP A 723 -20.07 -39.33 6.34
C TRP A 723 -19.43 -40.03 5.14
N THR A 724 -20.12 -40.09 4.00
CA THR A 724 -19.52 -40.48 2.70
C THR A 724 -18.87 -39.29 1.99
N ALA A 725 -18.14 -39.55 0.91
CA ALA A 725 -17.65 -38.53 -0.01
C ALA A 725 -18.76 -37.57 -0.50
N LEU A 726 -19.95 -38.10 -0.81
CA LEU A 726 -21.12 -37.32 -1.23
C LEU A 726 -21.60 -36.36 -0.12
N HIS A 727 -21.69 -36.81 1.13
CA HIS A 727 -22.05 -35.94 2.26
C HIS A 727 -21.06 -34.78 2.43
N LEU A 728 -19.75 -35.02 2.21
CA LEU A 728 -18.72 -34.00 2.30
C LEU A 728 -18.77 -33.00 1.13
N ALA A 729 -19.04 -33.48 -0.09
CA ALA A 729 -19.28 -32.63 -1.25
C ALA A 729 -20.52 -31.73 -1.06
N CYS A 730 -21.63 -32.30 -0.57
CA CYS A 730 -22.86 -31.55 -0.28
C CYS A 730 -22.71 -30.55 0.88
N ARG A 731 -21.79 -30.80 1.82
CA ARG A 731 -21.42 -29.83 2.87
C ARG A 731 -20.52 -28.70 2.35
N ASN A 732 -19.67 -29.00 1.37
CA ASN A 732 -18.81 -28.02 0.72
C ASN A 732 -19.60 -27.10 -0.23
N GLY A 733 -20.63 -27.64 -0.89
CA GLY A 733 -21.47 -26.91 -1.84
C GLY A 733 -20.98 -26.99 -3.31
N SER A 734 -19.90 -27.71 -3.57
CA SER A 734 -19.33 -27.89 -4.93
C SER A 734 -20.24 -28.75 -5.82
N LYS A 735 -21.10 -28.10 -6.62
CA LYS A 735 -21.96 -28.72 -7.63
C LYS A 735 -21.22 -29.75 -8.49
N ASP A 736 -20.13 -29.33 -9.13
CA ASP A 736 -19.30 -30.16 -10.01
C ASP A 736 -18.77 -31.45 -9.34
N VAL A 737 -18.47 -31.40 -8.03
CA VAL A 737 -18.00 -32.56 -7.27
C VAL A 737 -19.16 -33.50 -6.96
N VAL A 738 -20.34 -32.96 -6.61
CA VAL A 738 -21.56 -33.76 -6.45
C VAL A 738 -21.95 -34.42 -7.77
N GLU A 739 -21.86 -33.69 -8.88
CA GLU A 739 -22.14 -34.22 -10.22
C GLU A 739 -21.18 -35.35 -10.60
N LEU A 740 -19.87 -35.15 -10.43
CA LEU A 740 -18.86 -36.19 -10.67
C LEU A 740 -19.09 -37.45 -9.84
N LEU A 741 -19.59 -37.32 -8.59
CA LEU A 741 -19.91 -38.46 -7.72
C LEU A 741 -21.19 -39.17 -8.17
N LEU A 742 -22.27 -38.44 -8.50
CA LEU A 742 -23.53 -39.02 -8.98
C LEU A 742 -23.37 -39.72 -10.34
N GLN A 743 -22.41 -39.27 -11.17
CA GLN A 743 -22.06 -39.95 -12.42
C GLN A 743 -21.29 -41.28 -12.23
N GLN A 744 -20.85 -41.64 -11.02
CA GLN A 744 -20.17 -42.92 -10.80
C GLN A 744 -21.16 -44.07 -10.61
N ASN A 745 -20.91 -45.17 -11.34
CA ASN A 745 -21.68 -46.41 -11.21
C ASN A 745 -21.56 -46.99 -9.79
N GLY A 746 -22.62 -46.86 -9.00
CA GLY A 746 -22.72 -47.47 -7.66
C GLY A 746 -22.66 -46.49 -6.50
N THR A 747 -22.59 -45.18 -6.71
CA THR A 747 -22.71 -44.17 -5.64
C THR A 747 -24.04 -44.32 -4.89
N ASP A 748 -23.99 -44.51 -3.57
CA ASP A 748 -25.18 -44.64 -2.72
C ASP A 748 -25.68 -43.27 -2.26
N VAL A 749 -26.64 -42.73 -3.00
CA VAL A 749 -27.35 -41.47 -2.69
C VAL A 749 -28.24 -41.60 -1.43
N LYS A 750 -28.62 -42.83 -1.06
CA LYS A 750 -29.45 -43.16 0.11
C LYS A 750 -28.62 -43.46 1.36
N ALA A 751 -27.30 -43.46 1.26
CA ALA A 751 -26.41 -43.62 2.40
C ALA A 751 -26.78 -42.64 3.52
N VAL A 752 -26.74 -43.11 4.76
CA VAL A 752 -27.03 -42.30 5.95
C VAL A 752 -25.85 -42.26 6.90
N MET A 753 -25.62 -41.08 7.48
CA MET A 753 -24.71 -40.89 8.61
C MET A 753 -25.26 -41.57 9.87
N GLU A 754 -24.44 -41.76 10.90
CA GLU A 754 -24.82 -42.45 12.16
C GLU A 754 -26.13 -41.92 12.77
N ASN A 755 -26.42 -40.62 12.58
CA ASN A 755 -27.62 -39.94 13.08
C ASN A 755 -28.74 -39.77 12.03
N GLY A 756 -28.77 -40.61 10.99
CA GLY A 756 -29.84 -40.71 9.99
C GLY A 756 -29.88 -39.59 8.94
N TRP A 757 -28.86 -38.74 8.87
CA TRP A 757 -28.78 -37.70 7.83
C TRP A 757 -28.42 -38.31 6.48
N THR A 758 -29.07 -37.85 5.41
CA THR A 758 -28.70 -38.13 4.00
C THR A 758 -27.94 -36.95 3.36
N ALA A 759 -27.42 -37.14 2.15
CA ALA A 759 -26.80 -36.07 1.37
C ALA A 759 -27.71 -34.83 1.18
N LEU A 760 -29.01 -35.05 0.93
CA LEU A 760 -30.02 -33.99 0.80
C LEU A 760 -30.18 -33.20 2.12
N HIS A 761 -30.23 -33.87 3.27
CA HIS A 761 -30.27 -33.19 4.57
C HIS A 761 -29.06 -32.28 4.78
N VAL A 762 -27.88 -32.72 4.36
CA VAL A 762 -26.66 -31.89 4.43
C VAL A 762 -26.76 -30.69 3.50
N ALA A 763 -27.10 -30.89 2.22
CA ALA A 763 -27.23 -29.82 1.24
C ALA A 763 -28.24 -28.74 1.69
N CYS A 764 -29.42 -29.15 2.17
CA CYS A 764 -30.45 -28.25 2.68
C CYS A 764 -30.06 -27.52 3.98
N ARG A 765 -29.18 -28.09 4.81
CA ARG A 765 -28.64 -27.41 6.00
C ARG A 765 -27.64 -26.30 5.62
N TYR A 766 -26.86 -26.50 4.55
CA TYR A 766 -25.83 -25.55 4.12
C TYR A 766 -26.31 -24.55 3.05
N GLY A 767 -27.46 -24.79 2.42
CA GLY A 767 -28.17 -23.81 1.58
C GLY A 767 -27.78 -23.80 0.10
N SER A 768 -26.98 -24.77 -0.35
CA SER A 768 -26.47 -24.84 -1.72
C SER A 768 -27.57 -25.25 -2.73
N LYS A 769 -28.30 -24.26 -3.26
CA LYS A 769 -29.42 -24.42 -4.21
C LYS A 769 -29.11 -25.43 -5.32
N ASP A 770 -28.05 -25.21 -6.10
CA ASP A 770 -27.62 -26.06 -7.21
C ASP A 770 -27.36 -27.52 -6.82
N VAL A 771 -26.85 -27.76 -5.59
CA VAL A 771 -26.62 -29.12 -5.08
C VAL A 771 -27.94 -29.78 -4.66
N VAL A 772 -28.86 -29.02 -4.08
CA VAL A 772 -30.21 -29.53 -3.77
C VAL A 772 -30.96 -29.86 -5.06
N GLU A 773 -30.93 -28.97 -6.05
CA GLU A 773 -31.55 -29.20 -7.36
C GLU A 773 -30.98 -30.45 -8.05
N LEU A 774 -29.65 -30.58 -8.09
CA LEU A 774 -28.96 -31.73 -8.67
C LEU A 774 -29.29 -33.05 -7.93
N LEU A 775 -29.36 -33.04 -6.60
CA LEU A 775 -29.78 -34.22 -5.83
C LEU A 775 -31.26 -34.57 -6.10
N LEU A 776 -32.15 -33.58 -6.22
CA LEU A 776 -33.57 -33.81 -6.50
C LEU A 776 -33.85 -34.26 -7.94
N GLN A 777 -32.90 -34.09 -8.86
CA GLN A 777 -32.94 -34.69 -10.19
C GLN A 777 -32.55 -36.19 -10.17
N ASP A 778 -31.87 -36.66 -9.13
CA ASP A 778 -31.58 -38.09 -8.96
C ASP A 778 -32.82 -38.85 -8.46
N LYS A 779 -33.23 -39.85 -9.25
CA LYS A 779 -34.39 -40.73 -9.01
C LYS A 779 -34.34 -41.49 -7.67
N ASP A 780 -33.16 -41.66 -7.09
CA ASP A 780 -32.90 -42.43 -5.87
C ASP A 780 -32.81 -41.54 -4.62
N THR A 781 -32.91 -40.20 -4.76
CA THR A 781 -33.03 -39.27 -3.63
C THR A 781 -34.43 -39.32 -2.99
N ASP A 782 -34.51 -39.69 -1.71
CA ASP A 782 -35.76 -39.59 -0.94
C ASP A 782 -35.91 -38.23 -0.24
N VAL A 783 -36.81 -37.39 -0.77
CA VAL A 783 -37.18 -36.08 -0.18
C VAL A 783 -37.95 -36.22 1.15
N LYS A 784 -38.55 -37.39 1.43
CA LYS A 784 -39.32 -37.69 2.65
C LYS A 784 -38.47 -38.32 3.76
N ALA A 785 -37.21 -38.60 3.49
CA ALA A 785 -36.30 -39.15 4.49
C ALA A 785 -36.29 -38.26 5.74
N VAL A 786 -36.29 -38.91 6.91
CA VAL A 786 -36.16 -38.26 8.22
C VAL A 786 -34.92 -38.76 8.93
N LYS A 787 -34.17 -37.84 9.52
CA LYS A 787 -33.02 -38.18 10.38
C LYS A 787 -33.49 -38.53 11.80
N GLU A 788 -32.57 -38.90 12.69
CA GLU A 788 -32.92 -39.49 13.99
C GLU A 788 -33.85 -38.66 14.90
N ASP A 789 -33.88 -37.33 14.77
CA ASP A 789 -34.78 -36.45 15.53
C ASP A 789 -36.12 -36.16 14.81
N GLY A 790 -36.40 -36.81 13.68
CA GLY A 790 -37.62 -36.63 12.88
C GLY A 790 -37.59 -35.43 11.91
N GLN A 791 -36.50 -34.65 11.85
CA GLN A 791 -36.38 -33.57 10.87
C GLN A 791 -36.18 -34.13 9.45
N THR A 792 -36.93 -33.58 8.49
CA THR A 792 -36.77 -33.77 7.04
C THR A 792 -35.78 -32.76 6.45
N ALA A 793 -35.48 -32.88 5.15
CA ALA A 793 -34.76 -31.86 4.37
C ALA A 793 -35.40 -30.45 4.49
N LEU A 794 -36.73 -30.36 4.44
CA LEU A 794 -37.48 -29.10 4.56
C LEU A 794 -37.27 -28.42 5.91
N HIS A 795 -37.27 -29.18 7.02
CA HIS A 795 -36.97 -28.64 8.35
C HIS A 795 -35.59 -27.95 8.40
N LEU A 796 -34.60 -28.51 7.70
CA LEU A 796 -33.23 -27.97 7.67
C LEU A 796 -33.11 -26.76 6.76
N ALA A 797 -33.76 -26.77 5.60
CA ALA A 797 -33.85 -25.60 4.71
C ALA A 797 -34.53 -24.41 5.42
N CYS A 798 -35.67 -24.66 6.08
CA CYS A 798 -36.42 -23.63 6.81
C CYS A 798 -35.65 -23.10 8.03
N ARG A 799 -34.86 -23.95 8.71
CA ARG A 799 -33.96 -23.53 9.80
C ARG A 799 -32.74 -22.75 9.29
N ASN A 800 -32.23 -23.08 8.10
CA ASN A 800 -31.13 -22.37 7.46
C ASN A 800 -31.58 -20.94 7.06
N GLY A 801 -32.70 -20.83 6.34
CA GLY A 801 -33.21 -19.59 5.77
C GLY A 801 -33.17 -19.50 4.25
N SER A 802 -32.58 -20.47 3.54
CA SER A 802 -32.54 -20.50 2.07
C SER A 802 -33.93 -20.67 1.43
N LYS A 803 -34.60 -19.55 1.16
CA LYS A 803 -35.89 -19.46 0.47
C LYS A 803 -35.97 -20.31 -0.80
N ASP A 804 -35.04 -20.14 -1.74
CA ASP A 804 -34.97 -20.91 -2.99
C ASP A 804 -34.94 -22.43 -2.77
N VAL A 805 -34.25 -22.89 -1.72
CA VAL A 805 -34.20 -24.31 -1.35
C VAL A 805 -35.54 -24.78 -0.79
N VAL A 806 -36.21 -23.93 -0.01
CA VAL A 806 -37.58 -24.20 0.47
C VAL A 806 -38.57 -24.24 -0.69
N GLU A 807 -38.49 -23.32 -1.66
CA GLU A 807 -39.33 -23.33 -2.87
C GLU A 807 -39.09 -24.59 -3.71
N LEU A 808 -37.84 -24.97 -3.97
CA LEU A 808 -37.50 -26.20 -4.70
C LEU A 808 -38.02 -27.46 -4.00
N LEU A 809 -37.96 -27.53 -2.67
CA LEU A 809 -38.47 -28.67 -1.89
C LEU A 809 -40.00 -28.72 -1.88
N LEU A 810 -40.68 -27.58 -1.75
CA LEU A 810 -42.15 -27.50 -1.76
C LEU A 810 -42.76 -27.85 -3.12
N GLN A 811 -41.99 -27.72 -4.21
CA GLN A 811 -42.37 -28.20 -5.54
C GLN A 811 -42.29 -29.73 -5.72
N GLN A 812 -41.65 -30.47 -4.79
CA GLN A 812 -41.48 -31.92 -4.92
C GLN A 812 -42.71 -32.72 -4.48
N ASN A 813 -43.02 -33.77 -5.25
CA ASN A 813 -44.19 -34.61 -5.04
C ASN A 813 -44.15 -35.38 -3.71
N GLY A 814 -44.87 -34.85 -2.71
CA GLY A 814 -45.03 -35.45 -1.39
C GLY A 814 -44.11 -34.91 -0.31
N THR A 815 -43.51 -33.74 -0.51
CA THR A 815 -43.00 -32.91 0.61
C THR A 815 -44.18 -32.49 1.49
N ASP A 816 -44.14 -32.84 2.78
CA ASP A 816 -45.14 -32.41 3.75
C ASP A 816 -44.66 -31.14 4.48
N VAL A 817 -45.40 -30.05 4.27
CA VAL A 817 -45.16 -28.73 4.89
C VAL A 817 -45.43 -28.71 6.40
N ASN A 818 -46.25 -29.65 6.89
CA ASN A 818 -46.65 -29.79 8.28
C ASN A 818 -45.99 -30.99 8.98
N ALA A 819 -45.00 -31.62 8.35
CA ALA A 819 -44.23 -32.71 8.95
C ALA A 819 -43.68 -32.27 10.32
N VAL A 820 -43.58 -33.19 11.28
CA VAL A 820 -43.15 -32.89 12.67
C VAL A 820 -41.89 -33.64 13.07
N THR A 821 -41.00 -32.97 13.82
CA THR A 821 -39.88 -33.63 14.52
C THR A 821 -40.39 -34.47 15.69
N LYS A 822 -39.50 -35.25 16.33
CA LYS A 822 -39.77 -35.95 17.60
C LYS A 822 -40.16 -35.01 18.75
N GLN A 823 -39.96 -33.70 18.60
CA GLN A 823 -40.40 -32.66 19.54
C GLN A 823 -41.69 -31.97 19.09
N GLY A 824 -42.38 -32.47 18.06
CA GLY A 824 -43.63 -31.88 17.54
C GLY A 824 -43.46 -30.61 16.69
N ASN A 825 -42.25 -30.03 16.63
CA ASN A 825 -41.95 -28.84 15.84
C ASN A 825 -42.12 -29.12 14.33
N THR A 826 -42.71 -28.19 13.59
CA THR A 826 -42.81 -28.21 12.11
C THR A 826 -41.70 -27.37 11.46
N PRO A 827 -41.53 -27.38 10.11
CA PRO A 827 -40.61 -26.46 9.44
C PRO A 827 -40.91 -24.98 9.75
N LEU A 828 -42.18 -24.63 9.96
CA LEU A 828 -42.61 -23.29 10.34
C LEU A 828 -42.14 -22.91 11.76
N HIS A 829 -42.20 -23.84 12.73
CA HIS A 829 -41.60 -23.61 14.06
C HIS A 829 -40.11 -23.28 13.96
N LEU A 830 -39.36 -24.01 13.13
CA LEU A 830 -37.91 -23.82 12.98
C LEU A 830 -37.54 -22.54 12.21
N ALA A 831 -38.38 -22.10 11.27
CA ALA A 831 -38.26 -20.80 10.61
C ALA A 831 -38.52 -19.65 11.59
N SER A 832 -39.60 -19.75 12.38
CA SER A 832 -39.94 -18.78 13.44
C SER A 832 -38.89 -18.68 14.53
N THR A 833 -38.24 -19.79 14.90
CA THR A 833 -37.16 -19.83 15.91
C THR A 833 -35.83 -19.26 15.37
N ARG A 834 -35.78 -18.79 14.12
CA ARG A 834 -34.55 -18.32 13.45
C ARG A 834 -34.73 -17.05 12.62
N GLU A 835 -35.80 -16.29 12.84
CA GLU A 835 -36.07 -15.03 12.13
C GLU A 835 -36.00 -15.18 10.60
N ARG A 836 -36.58 -16.26 10.07
CA ARG A 836 -36.56 -16.54 8.63
C ARG A 836 -37.80 -15.96 7.96
N THR A 837 -37.99 -14.64 8.06
CA THR A 837 -39.22 -13.93 7.67
C THR A 837 -39.70 -14.27 6.26
N GLU A 838 -38.83 -14.22 5.24
CA GLU A 838 -39.20 -14.62 3.87
C GLU A 838 -39.64 -16.09 3.74
N VAL A 839 -39.03 -16.99 4.52
CA VAL A 839 -39.40 -18.41 4.56
C VAL A 839 -40.72 -18.60 5.32
N VAL A 840 -40.93 -17.88 6.42
CA VAL A 840 -42.20 -17.88 7.16
C VAL A 840 -43.32 -17.44 6.22
N GLU A 841 -43.16 -16.31 5.54
CA GLU A 841 -44.13 -15.84 4.54
C GLU A 841 -44.38 -16.86 3.41
N LEU A 842 -43.32 -17.48 2.88
CA LEU A 842 -43.43 -18.52 1.86
C LEU A 842 -44.22 -19.73 2.35
N LEU A 843 -43.99 -20.16 3.60
CA LEU A 843 -44.71 -21.26 4.24
C LEU A 843 -46.18 -20.90 4.52
N LEU A 844 -46.45 -19.67 4.99
CA LEU A 844 -47.81 -19.17 5.24
C LEU A 844 -48.64 -19.08 3.94
N LYS A 845 -47.99 -18.85 2.80
CA LYS A 845 -48.62 -18.87 1.46
C LYS A 845 -48.94 -20.30 0.96
N GLN A 846 -48.53 -21.36 1.66
CA GLN A 846 -48.80 -22.75 1.23
C GLN A 846 -50.19 -23.24 1.58
N LYS A 847 -50.84 -23.90 0.61
CA LYS A 847 -52.20 -24.44 0.79
C LYS A 847 -52.22 -25.57 1.82
N GLY A 848 -52.83 -25.30 2.97
CA GLY A 848 -53.00 -26.28 4.06
C GLY A 848 -51.92 -26.22 5.14
N ILE A 849 -51.12 -25.14 5.21
CA ILE A 849 -50.24 -24.87 6.36
C ILE A 849 -51.02 -24.81 7.69
N ASP A 850 -50.52 -25.48 8.73
CA ASP A 850 -51.07 -25.41 10.09
C ASP A 850 -50.25 -24.42 10.95
N ILE A 851 -50.59 -23.14 10.86
CA ILE A 851 -50.00 -22.05 11.66
C ILE A 851 -50.20 -22.24 13.17
N ASN A 852 -51.21 -23.03 13.57
CA ASN A 852 -51.61 -23.23 14.96
C ASN A 852 -51.10 -24.57 15.54
N LYS A 853 -50.30 -25.32 14.78
CA LYS A 853 -49.74 -26.58 15.24
C LYS A 853 -48.93 -26.36 16.52
N VAL A 854 -49.20 -27.13 17.57
CA VAL A 854 -48.38 -27.14 18.79
C VAL A 854 -47.29 -28.20 18.74
N ASN A 855 -46.15 -27.90 19.35
CA ASN A 855 -45.05 -28.83 19.59
C ASN A 855 -45.26 -29.61 20.92
N LEU A 856 -44.25 -30.35 21.40
CA LEU A 856 -44.33 -31.11 22.67
C LEU A 856 -44.28 -30.25 23.95
N GLU A 857 -43.96 -28.97 23.86
CA GLU A 857 -43.95 -27.99 24.96
C GLU A 857 -45.24 -27.13 24.94
N GLY A 858 -46.21 -27.52 24.10
CA GLY A 858 -47.47 -26.79 23.86
C GLY A 858 -47.32 -25.52 23.02
N ASP A 859 -46.10 -25.13 22.64
CA ASP A 859 -45.84 -23.91 21.87
C ASP A 859 -46.27 -24.06 20.41
N THR A 860 -46.85 -22.99 19.86
CA THR A 860 -47.04 -22.80 18.41
C THR A 860 -45.85 -22.06 17.79
N PRO A 861 -45.72 -21.99 16.44
CA PRO A 861 -44.71 -21.15 15.79
C PRO A 861 -44.75 -19.68 16.22
N LEU A 862 -45.93 -19.17 16.62
CA LEU A 862 -46.09 -17.82 17.15
C LEU A 862 -45.50 -17.69 18.56
N HIS A 863 -45.71 -18.66 19.46
CA HIS A 863 -45.07 -18.65 20.78
C HIS A 863 -43.54 -18.62 20.66
N LEU A 864 -42.97 -19.41 19.74
CA LEU A 864 -41.53 -19.42 19.50
C LEU A 864 -41.02 -18.11 18.85
N ALA A 865 -41.77 -17.50 17.94
CA ALA A 865 -41.43 -16.18 17.39
C ALA A 865 -41.44 -15.09 18.48
N VAL A 866 -42.45 -15.11 19.35
CA VAL A 866 -42.62 -14.19 20.49
C VAL A 866 -41.49 -14.36 21.52
N ARG A 867 -41.20 -15.59 21.96
CA ARG A 867 -40.14 -15.90 22.93
C ARG A 867 -38.75 -15.44 22.46
N ASN A 868 -38.48 -15.59 21.15
CA ASN A 868 -37.22 -15.16 20.54
C ASN A 868 -37.28 -13.70 20.03
N GLN A 869 -38.36 -12.97 20.29
CA GLN A 869 -38.53 -11.54 19.99
C GLN A 869 -38.47 -11.14 18.50
N HIS A 870 -38.76 -12.08 17.59
CA HIS A 870 -38.69 -11.85 16.14
C HIS A 870 -39.94 -11.10 15.64
N TYR A 871 -39.95 -9.77 15.78
CA TYR A 871 -41.12 -8.91 15.52
C TYR A 871 -41.72 -9.07 14.12
N ASP A 872 -40.91 -9.12 13.06
CA ASP A 872 -41.44 -9.24 11.69
C ASP A 872 -42.09 -10.61 11.42
N VAL A 873 -41.56 -11.67 12.03
CA VAL A 873 -42.18 -13.01 12.00
C VAL A 873 -43.52 -12.99 12.72
N VAL A 874 -43.60 -12.32 13.87
CA VAL A 874 -44.87 -12.13 14.61
C VAL A 874 -45.85 -11.36 13.74
N ALA A 875 -45.46 -10.23 13.15
CA ALA A 875 -46.34 -9.40 12.31
C ALA A 875 -46.90 -10.19 11.11
N SER A 876 -46.04 -10.91 10.37
CA SER A 876 -46.45 -11.73 9.22
C SER A 876 -47.34 -12.93 9.60
N MET A 877 -47.27 -13.43 10.84
CA MET A 877 -48.20 -14.42 11.40
C MET A 877 -49.51 -13.81 11.87
N LEU A 878 -49.48 -12.65 12.51
CA LEU A 878 -50.67 -11.92 12.97
C LEU A 878 -51.53 -11.40 11.81
N ALA A 879 -50.92 -11.19 10.63
CA ALA A 879 -51.61 -10.85 9.39
C ALA A 879 -52.41 -12.01 8.76
N GLN A 880 -52.48 -13.20 9.39
CA GLN A 880 -53.24 -14.35 8.90
C GLN A 880 -54.54 -14.55 9.69
N ASP A 881 -55.70 -14.44 9.03
CA ASP A 881 -57.04 -14.66 9.63
C ASP A 881 -57.20 -16.02 10.35
N SER A 882 -56.32 -16.98 10.07
CA SER A 882 -56.32 -18.33 10.65
C SER A 882 -55.54 -18.45 11.97
N VAL A 883 -54.80 -17.43 12.39
CA VAL A 883 -53.97 -17.47 13.62
C VAL A 883 -54.84 -17.47 14.88
N LYS A 884 -54.40 -18.18 15.93
CA LYS A 884 -55.07 -18.22 17.25
C LYS A 884 -54.17 -17.65 18.35
N LEU A 885 -54.73 -16.68 19.08
CA LEU A 885 -54.05 -15.95 20.16
C LEU A 885 -54.42 -16.47 21.56
N ASP A 886 -55.18 -17.57 21.63
CA ASP A 886 -55.72 -18.17 22.83
C ASP A 886 -55.40 -19.67 22.98
N ILE A 887 -54.39 -20.15 22.23
CA ILE A 887 -53.73 -21.42 22.52
C ILE A 887 -52.79 -21.18 23.71
N GLU A 888 -52.79 -22.11 24.67
CA GLU A 888 -51.95 -22.12 25.86
C GLU A 888 -50.85 -23.18 25.69
N ASN A 889 -49.59 -22.85 26.04
CA ASN A 889 -48.48 -23.81 26.09
C ASN A 889 -48.42 -24.57 27.43
N ASP A 890 -47.37 -25.38 27.67
CA ASP A 890 -47.26 -26.18 28.90
C ASP A 890 -47.15 -25.32 30.19
N ASP A 891 -46.66 -24.08 30.09
CA ASP A 891 -46.68 -23.08 31.16
C ASP A 891 -48.06 -22.37 31.28
N LYS A 892 -49.10 -22.86 30.58
CA LYS A 892 -50.40 -22.23 30.31
C LYS A 892 -50.33 -20.83 29.71
N ARG A 893 -49.19 -20.44 29.14
CA ARG A 893 -49.02 -19.10 28.57
C ARG A 893 -49.62 -19.07 27.17
N THR A 894 -50.40 -18.04 26.92
CA THR A 894 -50.81 -17.64 25.57
C THR A 894 -49.70 -16.78 24.93
N PRO A 895 -49.74 -16.50 23.62
CA PRO A 895 -48.77 -15.62 22.97
C PRO A 895 -48.69 -14.22 23.62
N LEU A 896 -49.79 -13.73 24.22
CA LEU A 896 -49.80 -12.48 24.99
C LEU A 896 -49.03 -12.60 26.31
N LEU A 897 -49.26 -13.66 27.08
CA LEU A 897 -48.54 -13.88 28.35
C LEU A 897 -47.05 -14.10 28.10
N GLU A 898 -46.71 -14.81 27.03
CA GLU A 898 -45.32 -15.04 26.61
C GLU A 898 -44.64 -13.75 26.13
N ALA A 899 -45.35 -12.87 25.40
CA ALA A 899 -44.83 -11.58 24.97
C ALA A 899 -44.55 -10.63 26.15
N VAL A 900 -45.42 -10.66 27.16
CA VAL A 900 -45.23 -9.91 28.41
C VAL A 900 -44.10 -10.52 29.25
N TYR A 901 -43.96 -11.85 29.28
CA TYR A 901 -42.84 -12.51 29.95
C TYR A 901 -41.48 -12.21 29.28
N ALA A 902 -41.45 -12.14 27.95
CA ALA A 902 -40.31 -11.73 27.13
C ALA A 902 -40.04 -10.19 27.16
N ALA A 903 -40.91 -9.41 27.81
CA ALA A 903 -40.79 -7.98 28.03
C ALA A 903 -40.59 -7.11 26.76
N HIS A 904 -41.13 -7.52 25.59
CA HIS A 904 -41.01 -6.77 24.34
C HIS A 904 -42.30 -6.00 24.00
N ILE A 905 -42.33 -4.68 24.19
CA ILE A 905 -43.57 -3.90 24.13
C ILE A 905 -44.21 -3.86 22.73
N GLY A 906 -43.41 -3.80 21.65
CA GLY A 906 -43.94 -3.81 20.28
C GLY A 906 -44.74 -5.08 19.94
N ILE A 907 -44.22 -6.26 20.30
CA ILE A 907 -44.89 -7.55 20.13
C ILE A 907 -46.16 -7.64 21.00
N VAL A 908 -46.10 -7.18 22.26
CA VAL A 908 -47.28 -7.08 23.14
C VAL A 908 -48.37 -6.21 22.49
N HIS A 909 -48.00 -5.07 21.91
CA HIS A 909 -48.94 -4.13 21.28
C HIS A 909 -49.64 -4.71 20.05
N GLU A 910 -48.92 -5.37 19.14
CA GLU A 910 -49.52 -6.02 17.96
C GLU A 910 -50.47 -7.15 18.38
N ILE A 911 -50.07 -8.00 19.32
CA ILE A 911 -50.89 -9.12 19.82
C ILE A 911 -52.19 -8.63 20.50
N ILE A 912 -52.12 -7.52 21.26
CA ILE A 912 -53.31 -6.87 21.84
C ILE A 912 -54.21 -6.29 20.74
N THR A 913 -53.62 -5.64 19.73
CA THR A 913 -54.35 -5.03 18.61
C THR A 913 -55.08 -6.08 17.77
N CYS A 914 -54.52 -7.30 17.65
CA CYS A 914 -55.19 -8.45 17.05
C CYS A 914 -56.22 -9.16 17.96
N GLY A 915 -56.54 -8.61 19.14
CA GLY A 915 -57.67 -9.03 19.97
C GLY A 915 -57.38 -10.14 20.99
N ALA A 916 -56.14 -10.27 21.46
CA ALA A 916 -55.77 -11.29 22.45
C ALA A 916 -56.51 -11.15 23.81
N LYS A 917 -56.66 -12.28 24.51
CA LYS A 917 -57.41 -12.39 25.79
C LYS A 917 -56.62 -11.83 26.97
N MET A 918 -56.81 -10.54 27.27
CA MET A 918 -56.13 -9.80 28.36
C MET A 918 -56.19 -10.42 29.78
N ASN A 919 -57.10 -11.35 30.04
CA ASN A 919 -57.26 -12.00 31.36
C ASN A 919 -57.05 -13.52 31.30
N ALA A 920 -56.23 -13.99 30.36
CA ALA A 920 -55.58 -15.30 30.49
C ALA A 920 -54.65 -15.32 31.72
N VAL A 921 -54.34 -16.51 32.23
CA VAL A 921 -53.43 -16.74 33.36
C VAL A 921 -52.46 -17.87 33.03
N ASP A 922 -51.22 -17.79 33.51
CA ASP A 922 -50.25 -18.86 33.36
C ASP A 922 -50.45 -19.99 34.40
N LYS A 923 -49.53 -20.95 34.42
CA LYS A 923 -49.62 -22.15 35.27
C LYS A 923 -49.82 -21.85 36.75
N ASP A 924 -49.26 -20.74 37.25
CA ASP A 924 -49.22 -20.30 38.65
C ASP A 924 -50.39 -19.34 38.99
N GLY A 925 -51.28 -19.08 38.02
CA GLY A 925 -52.41 -18.15 38.13
C GLY A 925 -52.05 -16.69 37.83
N ASN A 926 -50.85 -16.42 37.30
CA ASN A 926 -50.41 -15.07 37.01
C ASN A 926 -51.02 -14.57 35.69
N ASN A 927 -51.86 -13.53 35.76
CA ASN A 927 -52.27 -12.79 34.55
C ASN A 927 -51.15 -11.84 34.09
N CYS A 928 -51.31 -11.22 32.91
CA CYS A 928 -50.28 -10.35 32.33
C CYS A 928 -49.82 -9.19 33.23
N LEU A 929 -50.64 -8.72 34.18
CA LEU A 929 -50.25 -7.68 35.12
C LEU A 929 -49.37 -8.19 36.27
N HIS A 930 -49.48 -9.46 36.68
CA HIS A 930 -48.50 -10.06 37.60
C HIS A 930 -47.15 -10.18 36.87
N ILE A 931 -47.15 -10.78 35.68
CA ILE A 931 -45.94 -11.03 34.88
C ILE A 931 -45.22 -9.73 34.50
N ALA A 932 -45.96 -8.64 34.25
CA ALA A 932 -45.38 -7.33 33.95
C ALA A 932 -44.81 -6.60 35.19
N ALA A 933 -45.35 -6.82 36.39
CA ALA A 933 -44.83 -6.23 37.63
C ALA A 933 -43.49 -6.87 38.07
N GLU A 934 -43.15 -8.06 37.53
CA GLU A 934 -41.86 -8.73 37.72
C GLU A 934 -40.77 -8.25 36.74
N LYS A 935 -41.00 -7.18 35.96
CA LYS A 935 -40.06 -6.65 34.95
C LYS A 935 -39.66 -5.22 35.29
N GLU A 936 -38.37 -4.97 35.46
CA GLU A 936 -37.83 -3.62 35.75
C GLU A 936 -38.15 -2.63 34.61
N GLU A 937 -37.96 -3.06 33.36
CA GLU A 937 -38.28 -2.29 32.14
C GLU A 937 -38.62 -3.21 30.96
N PHE A 938 -39.45 -2.72 30.04
CA PHE A 938 -39.74 -3.36 28.76
C PHE A 938 -38.84 -2.81 27.65
N HIS A 939 -38.65 -3.60 26.59
CA HIS A 939 -37.72 -3.32 25.51
C HIS A 939 -38.46 -3.18 24.17
N SER A 940 -37.84 -2.49 23.22
CA SER A 940 -38.21 -2.46 21.79
C SER A 940 -39.64 -1.96 21.45
N GLU A 941 -39.73 -0.66 21.15
CA GLU A 941 -40.94 0.02 20.65
C GLU A 941 -40.83 0.24 19.12
N VAL A 942 -40.85 -0.86 18.35
CA VAL A 942 -40.59 -0.88 16.88
C VAL A 942 -41.45 0.11 16.08
N LYS A 943 -42.67 0.37 16.53
CA LYS A 943 -43.53 1.48 16.09
C LYS A 943 -43.94 2.26 17.32
N ARG A 944 -43.91 3.61 17.28
CA ARG A 944 -44.29 4.44 18.43
C ARG A 944 -45.75 4.19 18.84
N ILE A 945 -45.97 3.88 20.12
CA ILE A 945 -47.29 3.52 20.69
C ILE A 945 -47.86 4.75 21.43
N PRO A 946 -48.82 5.51 20.85
CA PRO A 946 -49.19 6.84 21.38
C PRO A 946 -49.85 6.79 22.77
N ILE A 947 -50.51 5.68 23.10
CA ILE A 947 -51.16 5.49 24.40
C ILE A 947 -50.15 5.29 25.55
N LEU A 948 -48.89 4.95 25.26
CA LEU A 948 -47.83 4.97 26.28
C LEU A 948 -47.40 6.42 26.61
N ASP A 949 -47.32 7.32 25.61
CA ASP A 949 -47.07 8.76 25.85
C ASP A 949 -48.21 9.40 26.69
N GLU A 950 -49.44 8.87 26.55
CA GLU A 950 -50.58 9.25 27.39
C GLU A 950 -50.49 8.70 28.82
N CYS A 951 -50.10 7.43 28.98
CA CYS A 951 -49.87 6.84 30.30
C CYS A 951 -48.76 7.60 31.07
N CYS A 952 -47.64 7.99 30.44
CA CYS A 952 -46.64 8.86 31.05
C CYS A 952 -47.23 10.19 31.54
N ARG A 953 -48.06 10.84 30.71
CA ARG A 953 -48.68 12.13 31.00
C ARG A 953 -49.59 12.07 32.24
N GLU A 954 -50.49 11.08 32.29
CA GLU A 954 -51.44 10.92 33.40
C GLU A 954 -50.76 10.44 34.68
N LEU A 955 -49.71 9.60 34.60
CA LEU A 955 -48.90 9.20 35.75
C LEU A 955 -47.97 10.32 36.25
N GLN A 956 -47.77 11.38 35.47
CA GLN A 956 -46.78 12.46 35.70
C GLN A 956 -45.35 11.93 35.74
N LEU A 957 -44.98 11.18 34.69
CA LEU A 957 -43.65 10.63 34.46
C LEU A 957 -43.04 11.23 33.18
N ASP A 958 -41.73 11.38 33.16
CA ASP A 958 -40.99 11.81 31.98
C ASP A 958 -41.17 10.84 30.80
N LYS A 959 -41.11 11.37 29.58
CA LYS A 959 -41.31 10.57 28.35
C LYS A 959 -40.26 9.49 28.17
N ASP A 960 -39.08 9.68 28.74
CA ASP A 960 -37.97 8.73 28.64
C ASP A 960 -38.24 7.46 29.47
N ARG A 961 -39.23 7.50 30.38
CA ARG A 961 -39.67 6.35 31.19
C ARG A 961 -40.83 5.55 30.57
N ARG A 962 -41.13 5.77 29.28
CA ARG A 962 -42.32 5.22 28.60
C ARG A 962 -42.37 3.69 28.53
N LEU A 963 -41.23 3.01 28.71
CA LEU A 963 -41.14 1.55 28.72
C LEU A 963 -41.06 0.93 30.13
N SER A 964 -41.00 1.77 31.17
CA SER A 964 -40.89 1.28 32.55
C SER A 964 -42.15 0.51 33.00
N GLU A 965 -41.94 -0.46 33.90
CA GLU A 965 -42.94 -1.31 34.58
C GLU A 965 -44.32 -0.64 34.71
N ILE A 966 -44.39 0.49 35.43
CA ILE A 966 -45.64 1.18 35.78
C ILE A 966 -46.40 1.76 34.58
N VAL A 967 -45.71 2.14 33.50
CA VAL A 967 -46.34 2.64 32.27
C VAL A 967 -46.93 1.47 31.49
N VAL A 968 -46.22 0.35 31.40
CA VAL A 968 -46.70 -0.87 30.72
C VAL A 968 -47.83 -1.54 31.50
N LEU A 969 -47.77 -1.56 32.84
CA LEU A 969 -48.89 -1.98 33.70
C LEU A 969 -50.13 -1.12 33.47
N SER A 970 -49.96 0.21 33.35
CA SER A 970 -51.07 1.14 33.06
C SER A 970 -51.69 0.89 31.68
N TYR A 971 -50.85 0.60 30.68
CA TYR A 971 -51.27 0.24 29.33
C TYR A 971 -52.02 -1.10 29.27
N LEU A 972 -51.48 -2.16 29.88
CA LEU A 972 -52.14 -3.47 29.97
C LEU A 972 -53.49 -3.38 30.70
N ALA A 973 -53.55 -2.59 31.78
CA ALA A 973 -54.78 -2.40 32.55
C ALA A 973 -55.82 -1.54 31.81
N SER A 974 -55.44 -0.54 31.02
CA SER A 974 -56.38 0.28 30.22
C SER A 974 -57.04 -0.52 29.09
N HIS A 975 -56.41 -1.62 28.66
CA HIS A 975 -56.98 -2.60 27.72
C HIS A 975 -57.82 -3.69 28.41
N GLY A 976 -58.03 -3.58 29.74
CA GLY A 976 -58.98 -4.41 30.49
C GLY A 976 -58.38 -5.59 31.27
N ALA A 977 -57.06 -5.64 31.45
CA ALA A 977 -56.44 -6.61 32.35
C ALA A 977 -56.78 -6.31 33.84
N SER A 978 -57.05 -7.35 34.63
CA SER A 978 -57.57 -7.20 36.00
C SER A 978 -56.49 -7.05 37.07
N LEU A 979 -56.39 -5.84 37.65
CA LEU A 979 -55.61 -5.53 38.85
C LEU A 979 -56.09 -6.22 40.14
N TYR A 980 -57.24 -6.89 40.10
CA TYR A 980 -57.85 -7.56 41.26
C TYR A 980 -57.99 -9.08 41.06
N HIS A 981 -57.35 -9.63 40.01
CA HIS A 981 -57.14 -11.07 39.92
C HIS A 981 -56.27 -11.54 41.09
N ARG A 982 -56.43 -12.79 41.52
CA ARG A 982 -55.59 -13.43 42.53
C ARG A 982 -54.98 -14.68 41.93
N ASN A 983 -53.65 -14.76 41.91
CA ASN A 983 -52.92 -15.97 41.52
C ASN A 983 -53.10 -17.09 42.57
N ASP A 984 -52.47 -18.26 42.38
CA ASP A 984 -52.68 -19.40 43.28
C ASP A 984 -52.11 -19.17 44.71
N GLU A 985 -51.11 -18.30 44.85
CA GLU A 985 -50.62 -17.81 46.16
C GLU A 985 -51.57 -16.77 46.80
N LYS A 986 -52.61 -16.34 46.07
CA LYS A 986 -53.61 -15.31 46.42
C LYS A 986 -53.06 -13.88 46.41
N VAL A 987 -51.86 -13.65 45.87
CA VAL A 987 -51.30 -12.33 45.59
C VAL A 987 -52.12 -11.65 44.47
N THR A 988 -52.17 -10.32 44.43
CA THR A 988 -52.77 -9.57 43.30
C THR A 988 -51.67 -8.79 42.57
N PRO A 989 -51.85 -8.34 41.31
CA PRO A 989 -50.84 -7.54 40.61
C PRO A 989 -50.49 -6.25 41.36
N LEU A 990 -51.46 -5.67 42.06
CA LEU A 990 -51.23 -4.51 42.92
C LEU A 990 -50.27 -4.82 44.07
N ASP A 991 -50.21 -6.06 44.54
CA ASP A 991 -49.39 -6.47 45.69
C ASP A 991 -47.94 -6.79 45.32
N CYS A 992 -47.64 -7.01 44.03
CA CYS A 992 -46.29 -7.05 43.49
C CYS A 992 -45.62 -5.66 43.44
N ILE A 993 -46.41 -4.57 43.32
CA ILE A 993 -45.89 -3.20 43.19
C ILE A 993 -45.40 -2.69 44.57
N GLU A 994 -44.08 -2.67 44.78
CA GLU A 994 -43.45 -2.17 46.02
C GLU A 994 -43.70 -0.67 46.26
N ASN A 995 -43.73 0.14 45.19
CA ASN A 995 -43.83 1.58 45.31
C ASN A 995 -45.26 2.03 45.64
N GLN A 996 -45.54 2.22 46.93
CA GLN A 996 -46.84 2.62 47.46
C GLN A 996 -47.44 3.89 46.81
N HIS A 997 -46.61 4.86 46.38
CA HIS A 997 -47.10 6.07 45.70
C HIS A 997 -47.59 5.77 44.27
N LEU A 998 -46.84 4.94 43.54
CA LEU A 998 -47.26 4.47 42.21
C LEU A 998 -48.46 3.52 42.28
N LYS A 999 -48.52 2.66 43.30
CA LYS A 999 -49.65 1.75 43.60
C LYS A 999 -50.96 2.51 43.81
N GLU A 1000 -50.96 3.68 44.47
CA GLU A 1000 -52.15 4.53 44.59
C GLU A 1000 -52.45 5.34 43.31
N LYS A 1001 -51.43 5.81 42.56
CA LYS A 1001 -51.63 6.42 41.24
C LYS A 1001 -52.30 5.46 40.24
N LEU A 1002 -51.85 4.20 40.17
CA LEU A 1002 -52.42 3.19 39.29
C LEU A 1002 -53.90 2.88 39.63
N LYS A 1003 -54.24 2.80 40.92
CA LYS A 1003 -55.64 2.64 41.39
C LYS A 1003 -56.54 3.80 41.01
N THR A 1004 -56.03 5.03 40.98
CA THR A 1004 -56.81 6.24 40.64
C THR A 1004 -56.89 6.50 39.14
N PHE A 1005 -55.86 6.14 38.37
CA PHE A 1005 -55.86 6.15 36.91
C PHE A 1005 -57.08 5.38 36.34
N LEU A 1006 -57.27 4.14 36.78
CA LEU A 1006 -58.34 3.26 36.25
C LEU A 1006 -59.75 3.55 36.80
N GLN A 1007 -59.89 4.41 37.81
CA GLN A 1007 -61.18 4.96 38.22
C GLN A 1007 -61.68 6.07 37.26
N SER A 1008 -60.91 6.39 36.22
CA SER A 1008 -61.16 7.55 35.34
C SER A 1008 -61.75 7.20 33.96
N LEU A 1009 -62.03 5.94 33.61
CA LEU A 1009 -62.36 5.57 32.22
C LEU A 1009 -63.59 4.65 32.10
N CYS A 1010 -64.38 4.84 31.04
CA CYS A 1010 -65.53 4.01 30.69
C CYS A 1010 -65.09 2.83 29.82
N TRP A 1011 -65.33 1.59 30.27
CA TRP A 1011 -64.90 0.35 29.59
C TRP A 1011 -65.32 0.25 28.11
N TRP A 1012 -66.46 0.84 27.71
CA TRP A 1012 -67.01 0.68 26.35
C TRP A 1012 -66.55 1.75 25.34
N CYS A 1013 -66.07 2.91 25.80
CA CYS A 1013 -65.67 4.01 24.90
C CYS A 1013 -64.31 4.64 25.22
N GLN A 1014 -63.67 4.28 26.34
CA GLN A 1014 -62.34 4.72 26.79
C GLN A 1014 -62.09 6.24 26.91
N GLU A 1015 -63.02 7.13 26.49
CA GLU A 1015 -62.76 8.58 26.45
C GLU A 1015 -62.98 9.35 27.77
N LYS A 1016 -63.91 8.94 28.64
CA LYS A 1016 -64.38 9.81 29.77
C LYS A 1016 -64.70 9.08 31.07
N LYS A 1017 -64.62 9.84 32.18
CA LYS A 1017 -64.79 9.38 33.56
C LYS A 1017 -66.19 8.86 33.84
N ALA A 1018 -66.28 7.56 34.15
CA ALA A 1018 -67.44 6.96 34.78
C ALA A 1018 -67.27 7.00 36.31
N THR A 1019 -68.32 7.36 37.05
CA THR A 1019 -68.38 7.15 38.50
C THR A 1019 -68.83 5.71 38.79
N VAL A 1020 -68.28 5.02 39.80
CA VAL A 1020 -68.66 3.62 40.11
C VAL A 1020 -68.65 3.32 41.62
N THR A 1021 -69.77 2.77 42.11
CA THR A 1021 -69.99 2.06 43.38
C THR A 1021 -71.24 1.16 43.22
N LEU A 1022 -71.51 0.08 43.98
CA LEU A 1022 -70.72 -0.69 44.95
C LEU A 1022 -71.21 -2.17 44.97
N HIS A 1023 -70.66 -2.99 45.88
CA HIS A 1023 -71.09 -4.36 46.18
C HIS A 1023 -72.38 -4.42 47.04
N PRO A 1024 -73.12 -5.55 47.12
CA PRO A 1024 -72.82 -6.86 46.52
C PRO A 1024 -73.82 -7.34 45.43
N CYS A 1025 -75.00 -6.72 45.28
CA CYS A 1025 -76.07 -7.22 44.38
C CYS A 1025 -76.26 -6.44 43.06
N ARG A 1026 -75.33 -5.53 42.74
CA ARG A 1026 -75.06 -4.89 41.42
C ARG A 1026 -76.24 -4.27 40.65
N HIS A 1027 -76.32 -2.94 40.67
CA HIS A 1027 -76.67 -2.05 39.55
C HIS A 1027 -76.08 -0.65 39.83
N THR A 1028 -76.01 0.34 38.93
CA THR A 1028 -75.37 0.45 37.60
C THR A 1028 -75.19 1.96 37.36
N ILE A 1029 -74.09 2.42 36.75
CA ILE A 1029 -73.89 3.85 36.41
C ILE A 1029 -73.69 4.04 34.90
N CYS A 1030 -74.18 5.16 34.39
CA CYS A 1030 -74.34 5.45 32.96
C CYS A 1030 -73.20 6.34 32.42
N CYS A 1031 -72.73 6.03 31.20
CA CYS A 1031 -72.21 7.07 30.30
C CYS A 1031 -73.39 7.88 29.72
N GLN A 1032 -73.34 9.21 29.78
CA GLN A 1032 -74.44 10.09 29.36
C GLN A 1032 -74.81 9.97 27.86
N ASN A 1033 -73.83 9.71 26.98
CA ASN A 1033 -74.06 9.57 25.54
C ASN A 1033 -74.14 8.10 25.07
N CYS A 1034 -73.44 7.18 25.74
CA CYS A 1034 -73.25 5.81 25.27
C CYS A 1034 -74.42 4.87 25.60
N CYS A 1035 -75.08 5.08 26.74
CA CYS A 1035 -75.94 4.06 27.37
C CYS A 1035 -77.45 4.27 27.17
N SER A 1036 -77.85 5.16 26.25
CA SER A 1036 -79.22 5.69 26.14
C SER A 1036 -80.22 4.82 25.36
N GLN A 1037 -79.81 3.69 24.77
CA GLN A 1037 -80.65 2.90 23.83
C GLN A 1037 -80.94 1.44 24.24
N MET A 1038 -80.72 1.00 25.49
CA MET A 1038 -81.02 -0.38 25.93
C MET A 1038 -82.05 -0.48 27.07
N THR A 1039 -82.84 -1.56 27.07
CA THR A 1039 -83.91 -1.81 28.07
C THR A 1039 -83.88 -3.26 28.60
N PHE A 1040 -84.37 -3.46 29.83
CA PHE A 1040 -84.02 -4.59 30.71
C PHE A 1040 -85.28 -5.47 31.09
N LYS A 1041 -85.18 -6.83 31.15
CA LYS A 1041 -86.19 -7.98 31.07
C LYS A 1041 -86.32 -9.24 32.06
N GLN A 1042 -85.41 -9.65 32.99
CA GLN A 1042 -85.52 -10.37 34.33
C GLN A 1042 -84.15 -10.64 35.08
N CYS A 1043 -84.09 -10.41 36.41
CA CYS A 1043 -82.93 -10.47 37.34
C CYS A 1043 -83.02 -11.64 38.34
N PRO A 1044 -81.95 -12.40 38.62
CA PRO A 1044 -82.05 -13.69 39.33
C PRO A 1044 -82.31 -13.62 40.84
N ILE A 1045 -81.84 -12.60 41.57
CA ILE A 1045 -82.00 -12.55 43.04
C ILE A 1045 -83.34 -11.91 43.46
N CYS A 1046 -83.76 -10.81 42.80
CA CYS A 1046 -84.95 -10.04 43.19
C CYS A 1046 -86.12 -10.09 42.19
N ARG A 1047 -85.97 -10.81 41.05
CA ARG A 1047 -87.01 -11.02 40.01
C ARG A 1047 -87.55 -9.78 39.29
N GLN A 1048 -86.93 -8.59 39.46
CA GLN A 1048 -87.14 -7.36 38.66
C GLN A 1048 -86.42 -7.44 37.29
N HIS A 1049 -86.72 -6.58 36.31
CA HIS A 1049 -86.45 -6.88 34.89
C HIS A 1049 -85.04 -6.47 34.31
N ILE A 1050 -84.10 -7.43 34.01
CA ILE A 1050 -82.79 -7.39 33.24
C ILE A 1050 -82.72 -8.24 31.93
N ARG A 1051 -82.31 -7.70 30.77
CA ARG A 1051 -82.05 -8.51 29.55
C ARG A 1051 -81.00 -7.82 28.66
N SER A 1052 -80.24 -8.52 27.81
CA SER A 1052 -79.77 -9.92 27.90
C SER A 1052 -78.75 -10.20 26.79
N ILE A 1053 -77.49 -10.40 27.13
CA ILE A 1053 -76.47 -10.94 26.23
C ILE A 1053 -75.61 -11.95 27.01
N SER A 1054 -75.87 -13.23 26.77
CA SER A 1054 -74.90 -14.34 26.86
C SER A 1054 -75.55 -15.55 26.20
N GLY A 1055 -74.82 -16.27 25.35
CA GLY A 1055 -75.34 -17.41 24.60
C GLY A 1055 -74.43 -18.61 24.76
N PHE A 1056 -74.89 -19.64 25.49
CA PHE A 1056 -74.19 -20.91 25.61
C PHE A 1056 -74.40 -21.78 24.35
N VAL A 1057 -73.66 -22.89 24.25
CA VAL A 1057 -73.45 -23.68 23.02
C VAL A 1057 -74.72 -24.08 22.25
N CYS A 1058 -74.61 -24.01 20.93
CA CYS A 1058 -75.62 -24.27 19.90
C CYS A 1058 -76.30 -25.66 19.94
N PRO A 1059 -77.59 -25.72 19.57
CA PRO A 1059 -78.21 -26.92 19.00
C PRO A 1059 -78.61 -26.76 17.51
N LYS A 1060 -77.83 -27.41 16.64
CA LYS A 1060 -78.18 -27.90 15.27
C LYS A 1060 -78.48 -26.92 14.12
N SER A 1061 -77.68 -27.14 13.05
CA SER A 1061 -78.04 -27.30 11.63
C SER A 1061 -78.40 -26.10 10.73
N GLU A 1062 -78.05 -26.30 9.45
CA GLU A 1062 -78.41 -25.59 8.21
C GLU A 1062 -77.71 -24.26 7.87
N GLU A 1063 -76.73 -24.41 6.96
CA GLU A 1063 -76.41 -23.51 5.83
C GLU A 1063 -77.61 -22.64 5.36
N LYS A 1064 -77.44 -21.42 4.82
CA LYS A 1064 -76.61 -21.12 3.64
C LYS A 1064 -76.47 -19.61 3.36
N ALA A 1065 -75.24 -19.18 3.06
CA ALA A 1065 -74.80 -18.29 1.95
C ALA A 1065 -75.40 -16.87 1.70
N VAL A 1066 -74.68 -16.13 0.82
CA VAL A 1066 -75.06 -14.91 0.06
C VAL A 1066 -75.04 -13.56 0.82
N GLN A 1067 -74.60 -12.39 0.29
CA GLN A 1067 -73.61 -11.99 -0.76
C GLN A 1067 -73.54 -10.42 -0.83
N THR A 1068 -72.48 -9.83 -1.43
CA THR A 1068 -72.46 -8.47 -2.09
C THR A 1068 -72.59 -7.18 -1.21
N VAL A 1069 -71.64 -6.22 -1.24
CA VAL A 1069 -71.46 -5.03 -2.16
C VAL A 1069 -72.43 -3.86 -1.80
N ALA A 1070 -72.07 -2.56 -1.78
CA ALA A 1070 -71.07 -1.81 -2.57
C ALA A 1070 -70.40 -0.59 -1.85
N GLU A 1071 -69.21 -0.21 -2.35
CA GLU A 1071 -68.78 1.13 -2.86
C GLU A 1071 -68.69 2.42 -1.98
N SER A 1072 -67.43 2.81 -1.69
CA SER A 1072 -66.73 4.08 -1.99
C SER A 1072 -67.46 5.45 -2.08
N VAL A 1073 -66.84 6.51 -1.51
CA VAL A 1073 -66.13 7.63 -2.23
C VAL A 1073 -65.57 8.69 -1.24
N GLU A 1074 -64.53 9.41 -1.69
CA GLU A 1074 -63.72 10.53 -1.15
C GLU A 1074 -64.46 11.66 -0.37
N CYS A 1075 -63.87 12.69 0.29
CA CYS A 1075 -62.66 13.51 0.00
C CYS A 1075 -62.32 14.40 1.27
N PRO A 1076 -61.61 15.58 1.24
CA PRO A 1076 -60.16 15.81 1.11
C PRO A 1076 -59.47 16.74 2.18
N LYS A 1077 -58.12 16.71 2.26
CA LYS A 1077 -57.18 17.82 2.63
C LYS A 1077 -57.25 18.38 4.09
N CYS A 1078 -56.25 19.08 4.66
CA CYS A 1078 -54.91 19.53 4.23
C CYS A 1078 -53.99 19.89 5.44
N LYS A 1079 -52.65 19.86 5.25
CA LYS A 1079 -51.60 20.61 6.00
C LYS A 1079 -51.39 20.26 7.51
N GLU A 1080 -50.22 20.44 8.13
CA GLU A 1080 -48.88 20.90 7.68
C GLU A 1080 -47.75 20.17 8.47
N LYS A 1081 -46.47 20.34 8.08
CA LYS A 1081 -45.29 19.65 8.67
C LYS A 1081 -44.83 20.21 10.03
N VAL A 1082 -44.21 19.35 10.84
CA VAL A 1082 -42.90 19.61 11.48
C VAL A 1082 -42.06 18.32 11.37
N GLU A 1083 -40.80 18.44 10.95
CA GLU A 1083 -39.82 17.34 10.90
C GLU A 1083 -38.64 17.67 11.84
N SER A 1084 -38.12 16.65 12.53
CA SER A 1084 -36.90 16.75 13.33
C SER A 1084 -36.13 15.43 13.22
N PHE A 1085 -34.97 15.44 12.56
CA PHE A 1085 -34.11 14.27 12.40
C PHE A 1085 -33.08 14.18 13.53
N GLU A 1086 -32.88 12.98 14.06
CA GLU A 1086 -31.85 12.66 15.04
C GLU A 1086 -30.48 12.42 14.38
N SER A 1087 -29.39 12.60 15.13
CA SER A 1087 -28.02 12.51 14.61
C SER A 1087 -27.43 11.10 14.71
N VAL A 1088 -27.34 10.39 13.58
CA VAL A 1088 -26.74 9.05 13.52
C VAL A 1088 -25.20 9.13 13.61
N MET A 1089 -24.60 8.27 14.45
CA MET A 1089 -23.14 8.07 14.50
C MET A 1089 -22.70 7.01 13.50
N VAL A 1090 -21.48 7.17 12.97
CA VAL A 1090 -20.86 6.17 12.07
C VAL A 1090 -20.25 5.01 12.89
N GLU A 1091 -19.78 3.94 12.25
CA GLU A 1091 -18.99 2.87 12.90
C GLU A 1091 -17.76 2.51 12.06
N GLU A 1092 -16.72 2.00 12.71
CA GLU A 1092 -15.44 1.60 12.08
C GLU A 1092 -15.64 0.57 10.95
N LYS A 1093 -16.65 -0.31 11.06
CA LYS A 1093 -17.01 -1.32 10.04
C LYS A 1093 -17.49 -0.73 8.71
N HIS A 1094 -18.05 0.48 8.71
CA HIS A 1094 -18.56 1.16 7.51
C HIS A 1094 -17.43 1.90 6.76
N LEU A 1095 -16.41 2.39 7.48
CA LEU A 1095 -15.31 3.17 6.91
C LEU A 1095 -14.53 2.41 5.81
N HIS A 1096 -14.42 1.08 5.93
CA HIS A 1096 -13.74 0.22 4.95
C HIS A 1096 -14.53 0.08 3.62
N ARG A 1097 -15.85 0.28 3.62
CA ARG A 1097 -16.67 0.26 2.40
C ARG A 1097 -16.68 1.63 1.73
N VAL A 1098 -16.69 2.69 2.55
CA VAL A 1098 -16.55 4.08 2.09
C VAL A 1098 -15.17 4.31 1.45
N SER A 1099 -14.07 3.79 2.03
CA SER A 1099 -12.71 3.95 1.49
C SER A 1099 -12.57 3.37 0.07
N GLN A 1100 -13.17 2.21 -0.19
CA GLN A 1100 -13.22 1.55 -1.51
C GLN A 1100 -13.96 2.36 -2.59
N LYS A 1101 -14.68 3.43 -2.20
CA LYS A 1101 -15.43 4.31 -3.10
C LYS A 1101 -14.83 5.73 -3.22
N LEU A 1102 -13.68 6.00 -2.60
CA LEU A 1102 -13.05 7.32 -2.65
C LEU A 1102 -12.34 7.66 -3.98
N ALA A 1103 -12.18 6.70 -4.89
CA ALA A 1103 -11.58 6.89 -6.23
C ALA A 1103 -10.25 7.69 -6.23
N GLY A 1104 -9.43 7.53 -5.18
CA GLY A 1104 -8.16 8.25 -4.99
C GLY A 1104 -8.26 9.67 -4.42
N LYS A 1105 -9.46 10.24 -4.23
CA LYS A 1105 -9.68 11.59 -3.66
C LYS A 1105 -9.45 11.70 -2.14
N TRP A 1106 -8.72 10.76 -1.53
CA TRP A 1106 -8.56 10.69 -0.07
C TRP A 1106 -7.72 11.80 0.54
N GLN A 1107 -6.71 12.35 -0.15
CA GLN A 1107 -5.92 13.49 0.37
C GLN A 1107 -6.75 14.80 0.43
N PRO A 1108 -7.54 15.18 -0.60
CA PRO A 1108 -8.55 16.23 -0.48
C PRO A 1108 -9.53 16.01 0.69
N LEU A 1109 -10.13 14.82 0.79
CA LEU A 1109 -11.09 14.51 1.85
C LEU A 1109 -10.47 14.58 3.25
N GLY A 1110 -9.24 14.09 3.42
CA GLY A 1110 -8.52 14.18 4.68
C GLY A 1110 -8.28 15.62 5.14
N ARG A 1111 -8.02 16.55 4.21
CA ARG A 1111 -7.90 17.99 4.53
C ARG A 1111 -9.23 18.63 4.91
N GLU A 1112 -10.32 18.29 4.21
CA GLU A 1112 -11.67 18.76 4.56
C GLU A 1112 -12.14 18.21 5.93
N LEU A 1113 -11.72 16.99 6.28
CA LEU A 1113 -11.90 16.37 7.58
C LEU A 1113 -10.89 16.85 8.67
N GLY A 1114 -10.03 17.83 8.36
CA GLY A 1114 -9.16 18.50 9.32
C GLY A 1114 -7.85 17.77 9.66
N ILE A 1115 -7.46 16.71 8.94
CA ILE A 1115 -6.19 16.01 9.14
C ILE A 1115 -5.04 16.89 8.62
N ARG A 1116 -3.92 16.93 9.36
CA ARG A 1116 -2.77 17.79 9.01
C ARG A 1116 -1.99 17.19 7.84
N GLN A 1117 -1.44 18.03 6.98
CA GLN A 1117 -0.79 17.62 5.73
C GLN A 1117 0.30 16.55 5.95
N TYR A 1118 1.20 16.73 6.92
CA TYR A 1118 2.25 15.76 7.24
C TYR A 1118 1.71 14.37 7.66
N GLU A 1119 0.49 14.29 8.20
CA GLU A 1119 -0.15 13.01 8.55
C GLU A 1119 -0.69 12.30 7.30
N LEU A 1120 -1.18 13.06 6.32
CA LEU A 1120 -1.57 12.54 5.01
C LEU A 1120 -0.34 12.08 4.22
N ASP A 1121 0.79 12.79 4.33
CA ASP A 1121 2.03 12.38 3.67
C ASP A 1121 2.63 11.14 4.33
N ASN A 1122 2.63 11.05 5.67
CA ASN A 1122 2.95 9.81 6.39
C ASN A 1122 2.07 8.62 5.97
N ILE A 1123 0.74 8.80 5.81
CA ILE A 1123 -0.16 7.74 5.35
C ILE A 1123 0.20 7.26 3.94
N LYS A 1124 0.61 8.19 3.07
CA LYS A 1124 1.03 7.91 1.69
C LYS A 1124 2.37 7.16 1.63
N GLU A 1125 3.36 7.58 2.42
CA GLU A 1125 4.69 6.96 2.48
C GLU A 1125 4.65 5.54 3.07
N ASN A 1126 3.81 5.30 4.09
CA ASN A 1126 3.65 3.97 4.68
C ASN A 1126 2.85 2.99 3.79
N ASN A 1127 2.09 3.49 2.81
CA ASN A 1127 1.22 2.67 1.94
C ASN A 1127 1.38 3.02 0.45
N PRO A 1128 2.61 3.01 -0.11
CA PRO A 1128 2.91 3.71 -1.38
C PRO A 1128 2.25 3.13 -2.63
N LEU A 1129 1.71 1.91 -2.55
CA LEU A 1129 1.12 1.16 -3.67
C LEU A 1129 -0.36 0.77 -3.47
N ASN A 1130 -1.01 1.19 -2.37
CA ASN A 1130 -2.40 0.83 -2.10
C ASN A 1130 -3.24 2.07 -1.73
N VAL A 1131 -3.98 2.58 -2.71
CA VAL A 1131 -4.79 3.80 -2.59
C VAL A 1131 -6.07 3.58 -1.78
N GLU A 1132 -6.61 2.36 -1.74
CA GLU A 1132 -7.76 2.01 -0.89
C GLU A 1132 -7.35 1.97 0.59
N GLU A 1133 -6.20 1.40 0.91
CA GLU A 1133 -5.63 1.38 2.27
C GLU A 1133 -5.25 2.79 2.73
N GLN A 1134 -4.64 3.62 1.87
CA GLN A 1134 -4.43 5.04 2.17
C GLN A 1134 -5.74 5.76 2.54
N GLY A 1135 -6.82 5.50 1.77
CA GLY A 1135 -8.15 6.04 2.05
C GLY A 1135 -8.76 5.52 3.36
N PHE A 1136 -8.57 4.23 3.66
CA PHE A 1136 -9.03 3.60 4.90
C PHE A 1136 -8.28 4.15 6.12
N GLN A 1137 -6.95 4.20 6.09
CA GLN A 1137 -6.13 4.75 7.17
C GLN A 1137 -6.40 6.23 7.42
N MET A 1138 -6.70 7.01 6.38
CA MET A 1138 -7.15 8.40 6.51
C MET A 1138 -8.49 8.48 7.27
N LEU A 1139 -9.51 7.75 6.82
CA LEU A 1139 -10.83 7.73 7.51
C LEU A 1139 -10.72 7.21 8.94
N LEU A 1140 -9.89 6.19 9.17
CA LEU A 1140 -9.65 5.59 10.48
C LEU A 1140 -8.92 6.54 11.44
N ARG A 1141 -8.02 7.40 10.92
CA ARG A 1141 -7.33 8.42 11.70
C ARG A 1141 -8.24 9.59 12.05
N TRP A 1142 -9.10 10.03 11.11
CA TRP A 1142 -10.20 10.97 11.42
C TRP A 1142 -11.13 10.41 12.50
N TRP A 1143 -11.53 9.13 12.35
CA TRP A 1143 -12.41 8.41 13.27
C TRP A 1143 -11.87 8.36 14.69
N ARG A 1144 -10.60 8.00 14.85
CA ARG A 1144 -9.95 7.85 16.17
C ARG A 1144 -9.52 9.19 16.77
N GLY A 1145 -9.30 10.23 15.95
CA GLY A 1145 -8.82 11.55 16.39
C GLY A 1145 -9.89 12.56 16.83
N ASN A 1146 -11.19 12.28 16.67
CA ASN A 1146 -12.28 13.21 16.99
C ASN A 1146 -13.14 12.74 18.18
N ASP A 1147 -13.76 13.67 18.90
CA ASP A 1147 -14.76 13.38 19.94
C ASP A 1147 -15.97 12.62 19.38
N PRO A 1148 -16.65 11.75 20.16
CA PRO A 1148 -17.86 11.04 19.70
C PRO A 1148 -18.95 11.96 19.12
N GLU A 1149 -19.18 13.12 19.74
CA GLU A 1149 -20.17 14.12 19.26
C GLU A 1149 -19.82 14.72 17.89
N LYS A 1150 -18.57 14.58 17.42
CA LYS A 1150 -18.07 15.06 16.12
C LYS A 1150 -17.98 13.93 15.08
N ARG A 1151 -18.36 12.70 15.43
CA ARG A 1151 -18.34 11.49 14.58
C ARG A 1151 -19.69 11.26 13.86
N THR A 1152 -20.42 12.33 13.57
CA THR A 1152 -21.76 12.26 13.00
C THR A 1152 -21.75 11.98 11.50
N LEU A 1153 -22.79 11.27 11.04
CA LEU A 1153 -23.03 11.01 9.62
C LEU A 1153 -23.07 12.31 8.79
N GLN A 1154 -23.58 13.41 9.35
CA GLN A 1154 -23.68 14.71 8.68
C GLN A 1154 -22.32 15.32 8.35
N ILE A 1155 -21.32 15.22 9.23
CA ILE A 1155 -19.98 15.77 8.99
C ILE A 1155 -19.28 15.01 7.87
N LEU A 1156 -19.38 13.66 7.86
CA LEU A 1156 -18.79 12.85 6.81
C LEU A 1156 -19.50 13.04 5.46
N LYS A 1157 -20.85 13.12 5.43
CA LYS A 1157 -21.61 13.43 4.21
C LYS A 1157 -21.22 14.81 3.63
N ALA A 1158 -21.20 15.86 4.46
CA ALA A 1158 -20.83 17.20 4.02
C ALA A 1158 -19.38 17.29 3.47
N ALA A 1159 -18.44 16.53 4.05
CA ALA A 1159 -17.07 16.46 3.53
C ALA A 1159 -17.00 15.71 2.18
N LEU A 1160 -17.73 14.59 2.03
CA LEU A 1160 -17.81 13.83 0.78
C LEU A 1160 -18.49 14.63 -0.36
N GLU A 1161 -19.53 15.41 -0.03
CA GLU A 1161 -20.19 16.34 -0.95
C GLU A 1161 -19.20 17.41 -1.46
N ARG A 1162 -18.49 18.09 -0.54
CA ARG A 1162 -17.50 19.13 -0.87
C ARG A 1162 -16.29 18.64 -1.65
N THR A 1163 -15.94 17.36 -1.54
CA THR A 1163 -14.85 16.74 -2.30
C THR A 1163 -15.34 15.92 -3.51
N GLU A 1164 -16.61 16.07 -3.90
CA GLU A 1164 -17.20 15.42 -5.09
C GLU A 1164 -16.98 13.89 -5.10
N CYS A 1165 -17.19 13.24 -3.96
CA CYS A 1165 -16.99 11.80 -3.76
C CYS A 1165 -18.33 11.05 -3.82
N GLN A 1166 -19.05 11.20 -4.93
CA GLN A 1166 -20.46 10.77 -5.08
C GLN A 1166 -20.67 9.27 -4.79
N ASP A 1167 -19.86 8.39 -5.37
CA ASP A 1167 -19.94 6.93 -5.15
C ASP A 1167 -19.81 6.54 -3.65
N ALA A 1168 -18.99 7.29 -2.91
CA ALA A 1168 -18.79 7.10 -1.47
C ALA A 1168 -19.93 7.71 -0.64
N LEU A 1169 -20.51 8.81 -1.10
CA LEU A 1169 -21.71 9.42 -0.51
C LEU A 1169 -22.96 8.56 -0.70
N GLU A 1170 -23.11 7.92 -1.86
CA GLU A 1170 -24.17 6.96 -2.16
C GLU A 1170 -23.99 5.66 -1.38
N CYS A 1171 -22.76 5.11 -1.34
CA CYS A 1171 -22.45 3.97 -0.49
C CYS A 1171 -22.76 4.25 0.99
N LEU A 1172 -22.27 5.38 1.52
CA LEU A 1172 -22.56 5.83 2.88
C LEU A 1172 -24.05 6.11 3.12
N SER A 1173 -24.82 6.51 2.10
CA SER A 1173 -26.27 6.68 2.24
C SER A 1173 -27.02 5.35 2.16
N SER A 1174 -26.50 4.35 1.47
CA SER A 1174 -27.09 3.00 1.41
C SER A 1174 -26.87 2.15 2.67
N GLU A 1175 -25.91 2.51 3.53
CA GLU A 1175 -25.68 1.83 4.82
C GLU A 1175 -26.40 2.49 6.02
N PHE A 1176 -27.07 3.63 5.79
CA PHE A 1176 -27.73 4.44 6.81
C PHE A 1176 -29.13 4.94 6.38
N ASN A 1177 -29.75 4.24 5.42
CA ASN A 1177 -31.16 4.35 5.02
C ASN A 1177 -31.89 3.06 5.40
#